data_AF-A0A954TJ76-F1
#
_entry.id   AF-A0A954TJ76-F1
#
_cell.length_a   1.000
_cell.length_b   1.000
_cell.length_c   1.000
_cell.angle_alpha   90.00
_cell.angle_beta   90.00
_cell.angle_gamma   90.00
#
_symmetry.space_group_name_H-M   'P 1'
#
loop_
_entity.id
_entity.type
_entity.pdbx_description
1 polymer ?
#
loop_
_entity_poly.entity_id
_entity_poly.type
_entity_poly.pdbx_seq_one_letter_code
_entity_poly.pdbx_strand_id
1 'polypeptide(L)'
;MSSIPNPLAQPQRPPGRPSPPPPRRTTDEVRQSLHVHLRKTATFIKFLDALVLLFAWWAGMLAIWLLACVIDHWLWPLPGWGRWAFWSLGVAGTLWWLGWQLSPLLLRRINPIYAAQRIEHVVPEFKNGLISWLELESLPQHGVPRGVIAALTYRAARFLGGQEPSSTVDTTPLIKLVGGVLLLLSGLAVYTMLSPKSVLVTGKRIALPWSSTAPPSRVQILQVLPGSIELTQGKPLAVEVEVKGLRRQEAVAVRFSTLDGQFKNRRSELIANTEGFRYVGDVRTAAEGIDQPLDYWIEAGDATSGPYRVTLSPLPSVVLKSVELQFPAYTGLAPRAVNGGKVEAVEGSRLRLKAEANQAMSRGRLEINPQVDAAGELVRADAFVEMAVNDRQLQAEWLLQLDAQRTNPTAVEYRIRGYNQRGDVNPRPITHQVSVQADLPPEVTLVGPESRIVRVRPQSRINLEVRASDPDYGLTKLSLAVSRNNISGRDIPLLNSQDEGQALRGRQVKTYSVDLARWHATVGDRYQLRAIAEDNRHEPLTGEPAPNTAESEALVLLVVGPDESPDVPDAPPPANDAASDPAKGTADNTAVGQPGNPATEGGSSEPRTAPDDSAQSAPQADPKEPAAGQQASGAGGDRSSPSSDPGQSG
;
A
#
# COMPACT_ATOMS: atom_id res chain seq x y z
N MET A 1 49.84 79.41 -35.50
CA MET A 1 51.30 79.62 -35.62
C MET A 1 51.91 78.38 -36.24
N SER A 2 53.02 78.57 -36.95
CA SER A 2 53.87 77.54 -37.56
C SER A 2 53.49 77.10 -38.98
N SER A 3 53.81 78.01 -39.90
CA SER A 3 54.69 77.75 -41.04
C SER A 3 55.36 76.38 -41.03
N ILE A 4 54.93 75.52 -41.95
CA ILE A 4 55.62 74.27 -42.28
C ILE A 4 56.65 74.56 -43.39
N PRO A 5 57.92 74.20 -43.20
CA PRO A 5 58.99 74.47 -44.15
C PRO A 5 59.02 73.45 -45.30
N ASN A 6 59.52 73.95 -46.42
CA ASN A 6 59.78 73.29 -47.68
C ASN A 6 60.70 72.05 -47.51
N PRO A 7 60.32 70.85 -47.98
CA PRO A 7 61.20 69.70 -47.95
C PRO A 7 62.09 69.63 -49.20
N LEU A 8 63.32 69.22 -48.92
CA LEU A 8 64.47 69.03 -49.79
C LEU A 8 64.18 68.27 -51.10
N ALA A 9 64.87 68.73 -52.15
CA ALA A 9 64.90 68.15 -53.47
C ALA A 9 65.30 66.66 -53.47
N GLN A 10 64.48 65.82 -54.09
CA GLN A 10 64.83 64.46 -54.48
C GLN A 10 65.59 64.46 -55.81
N PRO A 11 66.56 63.55 -56.01
CA PRO A 11 67.31 63.46 -57.26
C PRO A 11 66.41 62.96 -58.39
N GLN A 12 66.47 63.63 -59.54
CA GLN A 12 65.73 63.27 -60.75
C GLN A 12 66.11 61.85 -61.20
N ARG A 13 65.13 60.92 -61.15
CA ARG A 13 65.20 59.66 -61.93
C ARG A 13 65.13 60.01 -63.42
N PRO A 14 65.91 59.34 -64.29
CA PRO A 14 65.78 59.54 -65.73
C PRO A 14 64.36 59.18 -66.18
N PRO A 15 63.82 59.82 -67.24
CA PRO A 15 62.45 59.59 -67.67
C PRO A 15 62.25 58.12 -68.00
N GLY A 16 61.43 57.44 -67.19
CA GLY A 16 60.93 56.12 -67.47
C GLY A 16 60.21 56.15 -68.81
N ARG A 17 60.57 55.20 -69.69
CA ARG A 17 59.93 55.00 -70.99
C ARG A 17 58.40 55.05 -70.82
N PRO A 18 57.66 55.70 -71.74
CA PRO A 18 56.21 55.66 -71.70
C PRO A 18 55.75 54.22 -71.67
N SER A 19 54.97 53.87 -70.64
CA SER A 19 54.27 52.58 -70.57
C SER A 19 53.52 52.39 -71.88
N PRO A 20 53.62 51.22 -72.53
CA PRO A 20 52.88 50.99 -73.77
C PRO A 20 51.39 51.25 -73.51
N PRO A 21 50.66 51.86 -74.47
CA PRO A 21 49.21 51.98 -74.37
C PRO A 21 48.64 50.58 -74.08
N PRO A 22 47.58 50.48 -73.25
CA PRO A 22 46.95 49.19 -73.01
C PRO A 22 46.67 48.54 -74.37
N PRO A 23 46.95 47.23 -74.53
CA PRO A 23 46.69 46.56 -75.79
C PRO A 23 45.26 46.89 -76.21
N ARG A 24 45.07 47.36 -77.46
CA ARG A 24 43.74 47.62 -78.01
C ARG A 24 42.97 46.32 -77.87
N ARG A 25 42.05 46.27 -76.88
CA ARG A 25 41.22 45.08 -76.66
C ARG A 25 40.58 44.74 -77.99
N THR A 26 40.74 43.49 -78.41
CA THR A 26 40.11 43.03 -79.63
C THR A 26 38.60 43.18 -79.47
N THR A 27 37.89 43.42 -80.56
CA THR A 27 36.43 43.56 -80.54
C THR A 27 35.76 42.35 -79.86
N ASP A 28 36.39 41.18 -79.98
CA ASP A 28 35.96 39.92 -79.36
C ASP A 28 36.18 39.88 -77.83
N GLU A 29 37.27 40.44 -77.32
CA GLU A 29 37.50 40.57 -75.86
C GLU A 29 36.48 41.52 -75.22
N VAL A 30 36.18 42.65 -75.88
CA VAL A 30 35.18 43.61 -75.43
C VAL A 30 33.79 42.96 -75.42
N ARG A 31 33.46 42.22 -76.50
CA ARG A 31 32.23 41.44 -76.64
C ARG A 31 32.09 40.37 -75.54
N GLN A 32 33.14 39.62 -75.25
CA GLN A 32 33.14 38.63 -74.15
C GLN A 32 32.91 39.30 -72.78
N SER A 33 33.55 40.44 -72.53
CA SER A 33 33.37 41.17 -71.26
C SER A 33 31.93 41.67 -71.06
N LEU A 34 31.27 42.11 -72.13
CA LEU A 34 29.86 42.47 -72.17
C LEU A 34 28.94 41.29 -71.82
N HIS A 35 29.15 40.12 -72.45
CA HIS A 35 28.38 38.92 -72.12
C HIS A 35 28.58 38.46 -70.68
N VAL A 36 29.80 38.52 -70.15
CA VAL A 36 30.08 38.18 -68.75
C VAL A 36 29.38 39.15 -67.81
N HIS A 37 29.41 40.44 -68.10
CA HIS A 37 28.73 41.45 -67.29
C HIS A 37 27.21 41.28 -67.33
N LEU A 38 26.61 41.09 -68.51
CA LEU A 38 25.17 40.81 -68.66
C LEU A 38 24.74 39.54 -67.94
N ARG A 39 25.54 38.46 -68.02
CA ARG A 39 25.27 37.23 -67.27
C ARG A 39 25.33 37.46 -65.77
N LYS A 40 26.33 38.21 -65.27
CA LYS A 40 26.46 38.55 -63.84
C LYS A 40 25.27 39.38 -63.35
N THR A 41 24.86 40.40 -64.10
CA THR A 41 23.69 41.24 -63.75
C THR A 41 22.40 40.44 -63.82
N ALA A 42 22.23 39.56 -64.81
CA ALA A 42 21.08 38.65 -64.88
C ALA A 42 21.02 37.67 -63.69
N THR A 43 22.16 37.12 -63.26
CA THR A 43 22.22 36.27 -62.06
C THR A 43 21.96 37.05 -60.77
N PHE A 44 22.39 38.31 -60.70
CA PHE A 44 22.13 39.18 -59.56
C PHE A 44 20.64 39.54 -59.45
N ILE A 45 19.98 39.85 -60.58
CA ILE A 45 18.53 40.07 -60.62
C ILE A 45 17.78 38.80 -60.19
N LYS A 46 18.19 37.62 -60.65
CA LYS A 46 17.62 36.34 -60.17
C LYS A 46 17.75 36.19 -58.66
N PHE A 47 18.90 36.51 -58.11
CA PHE A 47 19.16 36.41 -56.68
C PHE A 47 18.28 37.40 -55.90
N LEU A 48 18.14 38.64 -56.36
CA LEU A 48 17.28 39.63 -55.71
C LEU A 48 15.79 39.24 -55.79
N ASP A 49 15.30 38.82 -56.96
CA ASP A 49 13.92 38.37 -57.11
C ASP A 49 13.65 37.10 -56.25
N ALA A 50 14.64 36.20 -56.12
CA ALA A 50 14.56 35.05 -55.22
C ALA A 50 14.51 35.47 -53.74
N LEU A 51 15.30 36.47 -53.33
CA LEU A 51 15.24 37.03 -51.98
C LEU A 51 13.89 37.68 -51.70
N VAL A 52 13.34 38.45 -52.64
CA VAL A 52 12.00 39.05 -52.52
C VAL A 52 10.94 37.96 -52.30
N LEU A 53 10.98 36.88 -53.08
CA LEU A 53 10.05 35.75 -52.91
C LEU A 53 10.26 34.98 -51.59
N LEU A 54 11.51 34.86 -51.12
CA LEU A 54 11.83 34.24 -49.84
C LEU A 54 11.29 35.08 -48.66
N PHE A 55 11.53 36.39 -48.66
CA PHE A 55 11.05 37.28 -47.59
C PHE A 55 9.52 37.40 -47.60
N ALA A 56 8.87 37.38 -48.77
CA ALA A 56 7.41 37.30 -48.87
C ALA A 56 6.86 36.00 -48.28
N TRP A 57 7.51 34.86 -48.53
CA TRP A 57 7.15 33.58 -47.92
C TRP A 57 7.30 33.60 -46.39
N TRP A 58 8.42 34.13 -45.88
CA TRP A 58 8.65 34.31 -44.45
C TRP A 58 7.60 35.21 -43.79
N ALA A 59 7.25 36.34 -44.41
CA ALA A 59 6.19 37.22 -43.93
C ALA A 59 4.84 36.49 -43.84
N GLY A 60 4.50 35.70 -44.87
CA GLY A 60 3.29 34.89 -44.89
C GLY A 60 3.25 33.84 -43.79
N MET A 61 4.34 33.09 -43.58
CA MET A 61 4.44 32.10 -42.50
C MET A 61 4.34 32.74 -41.11
N LEU A 62 5.00 33.87 -40.88
CA LEU A 62 4.91 34.61 -39.63
C LEU A 62 3.49 35.12 -39.36
N ALA A 63 2.79 35.63 -40.38
CA ALA A 63 1.42 36.08 -40.25
C ALA A 63 0.46 34.92 -39.91
N ILE A 64 0.58 33.78 -40.58
CA ILE A 64 -0.21 32.57 -40.29
C ILE A 64 0.07 32.06 -38.87
N TRP A 65 1.34 32.05 -38.45
CA TRP A 65 1.70 31.62 -37.10
C TRP A 65 1.13 32.55 -36.03
N LEU A 66 1.22 33.86 -36.23
CA LEU A 66 0.64 34.85 -35.32
C LEU A 66 -0.88 34.69 -35.23
N LEU A 67 -1.56 34.52 -36.37
CA LEU A 67 -3.01 34.27 -36.41
C LEU A 67 -3.39 33.00 -35.64
N ALA A 68 -2.65 31.90 -35.85
CA ALA A 68 -2.89 30.65 -35.13
C ALA A 68 -2.68 30.80 -33.61
N CYS A 69 -1.70 31.60 -33.18
CA CYS A 69 -1.50 31.90 -31.76
C CYS A 69 -2.65 32.71 -31.17
N VAL A 70 -3.15 33.73 -31.88
CA VAL A 70 -4.31 34.50 -31.43
C VAL A 70 -5.53 33.59 -31.27
N ILE A 71 -5.75 32.69 -32.22
CA ILE A 71 -6.86 31.72 -32.18
C ILE A 71 -6.70 30.74 -31.00
N ASP A 72 -5.54 30.10 -30.84
CA ASP A 72 -5.27 29.10 -29.79
C ASP A 72 -5.36 29.68 -28.37
N HIS A 73 -4.92 30.94 -28.19
CA HIS A 73 -4.87 31.56 -26.87
C HIS A 73 -6.21 32.14 -26.41
N TRP A 74 -7.04 32.67 -27.33
CA TRP A 74 -8.22 33.48 -27.00
C TRP A 74 -9.56 32.89 -27.41
N LEU A 75 -9.64 32.16 -28.53
CA LEU A 75 -10.92 31.66 -29.05
C LEU A 75 -11.22 30.25 -28.53
N TRP A 76 -10.35 29.30 -28.83
CA TRP A 76 -10.50 27.92 -28.40
C TRP A 76 -9.13 27.22 -28.44
N PRO A 77 -8.79 26.34 -27.48
CA PRO A 77 -7.64 25.46 -27.62
C PRO A 77 -7.80 24.67 -28.92
N LEU A 78 -6.87 24.84 -29.87
CA LEU A 78 -6.98 24.26 -31.20
C LEU A 78 -7.20 22.74 -31.10
N PRO A 79 -8.36 22.23 -31.54
CA PRO A 79 -8.65 20.80 -31.56
C PRO A 79 -7.72 20.10 -32.57
N GLY A 80 -7.62 18.77 -32.47
CA GLY A 80 -6.69 17.99 -33.31
C GLY A 80 -6.83 18.29 -34.82
N TRP A 81 -8.06 18.42 -35.32
CA TRP A 81 -8.33 18.77 -36.72
C TRP A 81 -7.89 20.19 -37.08
N GLY A 82 -8.02 21.15 -36.15
CA GLY A 82 -7.56 22.53 -36.35
C GLY A 82 -6.03 22.59 -36.54
N ARG A 83 -5.28 21.77 -35.80
CA ARG A 83 -3.82 21.64 -35.98
C ARG A 83 -3.48 21.11 -37.38
N TRP A 84 -4.17 20.06 -37.83
CA TRP A 84 -3.98 19.50 -39.16
C TRP A 84 -4.37 20.48 -40.27
N ALA A 85 -5.41 21.30 -40.06
CA ALA A 85 -5.79 22.35 -41.00
C ALA A 85 -4.69 23.42 -41.14
N PHE A 86 -4.14 23.94 -40.03
CA PHE A 86 -3.05 24.91 -40.09
C PHE A 86 -1.75 24.32 -40.67
N TRP A 87 -1.41 23.08 -40.30
CA TRP A 87 -0.23 22.39 -40.84
C TRP A 87 -0.37 22.12 -42.33
N SER A 88 -1.51 21.55 -42.77
CA SER A 88 -1.75 21.27 -44.19
C SER A 88 -1.84 22.54 -45.02
N LEU A 89 -2.45 23.62 -44.50
CA LEU A 89 -2.47 24.91 -45.17
C LEU A 89 -1.06 25.51 -45.29
N GLY A 90 -0.23 25.41 -44.24
CA GLY A 90 1.15 25.87 -44.26
C GLY A 90 2.02 25.08 -45.26
N VAL A 91 1.90 23.75 -45.26
CA VAL A 91 2.65 22.86 -46.16
C VAL A 91 2.17 23.01 -47.60
N ALA A 92 0.85 22.93 -47.86
CA ALA A 92 0.28 23.09 -49.19
C ALA A 92 0.56 24.50 -49.74
N GLY A 93 0.45 25.54 -48.92
CA GLY A 93 0.81 26.90 -49.28
C GLY A 93 2.29 27.05 -49.62
N THR A 94 3.19 26.39 -48.85
CA THR A 94 4.63 26.39 -49.13
C THR A 94 4.97 25.62 -50.41
N LEU A 95 4.37 24.45 -50.62
CA LEU A 95 4.58 23.65 -51.84
C LEU A 95 4.01 24.36 -53.08
N TRP A 96 2.83 24.97 -52.96
CA TRP A 96 2.26 25.81 -54.01
C TRP A 96 3.15 27.01 -54.33
N TRP A 97 3.63 27.73 -53.30
CA TRP A 97 4.54 28.87 -53.47
C TRP A 97 5.85 28.45 -54.14
N LEU A 98 6.47 27.37 -53.66
CA LEU A 98 7.73 26.85 -54.20
C LEU A 98 7.56 26.36 -55.64
N GLY A 99 6.47 25.64 -55.91
CA GLY A 99 6.14 25.05 -57.21
C GLY A 99 5.65 26.07 -58.25
N TRP A 100 4.94 27.12 -57.86
CA TRP A 100 4.39 28.11 -58.80
C TRP A 100 5.29 29.33 -58.98
N GLN A 101 5.88 29.85 -57.89
CA GLN A 101 6.65 31.10 -57.93
C GLN A 101 8.17 30.85 -58.05
N LEU A 102 8.72 29.85 -57.35
CA LEU A 102 10.16 29.57 -57.39
C LEU A 102 10.57 28.67 -58.56
N SER A 103 9.70 27.74 -58.98
CA SER A 103 9.99 26.83 -60.10
C SER A 103 10.35 27.55 -61.42
N PRO A 104 9.64 28.62 -61.88
CA PRO A 104 10.05 29.30 -63.10
C PRO A 104 11.42 29.97 -62.95
N LEU A 105 11.81 30.38 -61.74
CA LEU A 105 13.09 31.05 -61.47
C LEU A 105 14.28 30.08 -61.51
N LEU A 106 14.10 28.87 -60.96
CA LEU A 106 15.10 27.81 -60.90
C LEU A 106 15.21 27.03 -62.22
N LEU A 107 14.08 26.72 -62.87
CA LEU A 107 14.06 25.86 -64.07
C LEU A 107 14.20 26.63 -65.39
N ARG A 108 13.79 27.91 -65.47
CA ARG A 108 13.88 28.68 -66.71
C ARG A 108 15.16 29.50 -66.77
N ARG A 109 15.90 29.37 -67.88
CA ARG A 109 17.03 30.27 -68.21
C ARG A 109 16.45 31.63 -68.62
N ILE A 110 16.94 32.70 -68.01
CA ILE A 110 16.50 34.06 -68.38
C ILE A 110 17.00 34.35 -69.78
N ASN A 111 16.09 34.85 -70.62
CA ASN A 111 16.45 35.36 -71.93
C ASN A 111 17.37 36.58 -71.73
N PRO A 112 18.59 36.60 -72.30
CA PRO A 112 19.50 37.74 -72.19
C PRO A 112 18.87 39.06 -72.64
N ILE A 113 17.85 39.02 -73.50
CA ILE A 113 17.06 40.18 -73.94
C ILE A 113 16.28 40.80 -72.76
N TYR A 114 15.73 39.99 -71.86
CA TYR A 114 15.02 40.47 -70.66
C TYR A 114 15.97 41.17 -69.68
N ALA A 115 17.20 40.65 -69.53
CA ALA A 115 18.22 41.30 -68.70
C ALA A 115 18.66 42.64 -69.31
N ALA A 116 18.85 42.70 -70.64
CA ALA A 116 19.15 43.94 -71.36
C ALA A 116 18.00 44.96 -71.20
N GLN A 117 16.74 44.54 -71.35
CA GLN A 117 15.57 45.41 -71.20
C GLN A 117 15.42 45.98 -69.78
N ARG A 118 15.65 45.17 -68.75
CA ARG A 118 15.55 45.63 -67.35
C ARG A 118 16.68 46.59 -66.98
N ILE A 119 17.88 46.44 -67.57
CA ILE A 119 19.01 47.37 -67.42
C ILE A 119 18.71 48.71 -68.12
N GLU A 120 18.18 48.70 -69.34
CA GLU A 120 17.85 49.94 -70.07
C GLU A 120 16.68 50.72 -69.49
N HIS A 121 15.70 50.04 -68.87
CA HIS A 121 14.60 50.72 -68.18
C HIS A 121 15.06 51.53 -66.97
N VAL A 122 16.12 51.07 -66.28
CA VAL A 122 16.65 51.74 -65.08
C VAL A 122 17.66 52.84 -65.47
N VAL A 123 18.30 52.71 -66.62
CA VAL A 123 19.24 53.70 -67.16
C VAL A 123 18.76 54.15 -68.55
N PRO A 124 17.90 55.19 -68.64
CA PRO A 124 17.31 55.66 -69.90
C PRO A 124 18.33 56.16 -70.93
N GLU A 125 19.57 56.40 -70.51
CA GLU A 125 20.68 56.82 -71.36
C GLU A 125 21.04 55.79 -72.44
N PHE A 126 20.69 54.52 -72.25
CA PHE A 126 20.98 53.44 -73.20
C PHE A 126 20.16 53.51 -74.51
N LYS A 127 19.00 54.20 -74.54
CA LYS A 127 18.16 54.44 -75.74
C LYS A 127 18.05 53.23 -76.70
N ASN A 128 17.67 52.06 -76.21
CA ASN A 128 17.56 50.79 -76.97
C ASN A 128 18.87 50.25 -77.57
N GLY A 129 20.03 50.83 -77.23
CA GLY A 129 21.32 50.46 -77.83
C GLY A 129 21.84 49.09 -77.40
N LEU A 130 21.58 48.66 -76.16
CA LEU A 130 21.96 47.34 -75.63
C LEU A 130 21.02 46.24 -76.14
N ILE A 131 19.71 46.53 -76.23
CA ILE A 131 18.72 45.62 -76.83
C ILE A 131 19.02 45.46 -78.32
N SER A 132 19.19 46.55 -79.06
CA SER A 132 19.51 46.51 -80.50
C SER A 132 20.85 45.81 -80.77
N TRP A 133 21.87 46.00 -79.93
CA TRP A 133 23.13 45.26 -80.05
C TRP A 133 22.92 43.75 -79.88
N LEU A 134 22.18 43.34 -78.83
CA LEU A 134 21.95 41.93 -78.54
C LEU A 134 21.06 41.25 -79.61
N GLU A 135 20.05 41.96 -80.12
CA GLU A 135 19.16 41.48 -81.16
C GLU A 135 19.91 41.30 -82.49
N LEU A 136 20.69 42.32 -82.88
CA LEU A 136 21.50 42.29 -84.11
C LEU A 136 22.60 41.20 -84.05
N GLU A 137 23.09 40.89 -82.86
CA GLU A 137 24.08 39.83 -82.63
C GLU A 137 23.47 38.42 -82.61
N SER A 138 22.20 38.29 -82.26
CA SER A 138 21.48 37.02 -82.23
C SER A 138 21.02 36.53 -83.62
N LEU A 139 21.04 37.41 -84.63
CA LEU A 139 20.67 37.08 -86.02
C LEU A 139 21.76 36.24 -86.72
N PRO A 140 21.40 35.22 -87.53
CA PRO A 140 22.34 34.52 -88.40
C PRO A 140 23.08 35.50 -89.31
N GLN A 141 24.37 35.28 -89.57
CA GLN A 141 25.32 36.20 -90.23
C GLN A 141 25.02 36.59 -91.70
N HIS A 142 23.75 36.72 -92.10
CA HIS A 142 23.34 37.07 -93.45
C HIS A 142 22.76 38.50 -93.43
N GLY A 143 23.63 39.51 -93.57
CA GLY A 143 23.23 40.86 -93.96
C GLY A 143 23.77 42.05 -93.15
N VAL A 144 24.52 41.84 -92.05
CA VAL A 144 25.01 42.95 -91.21
C VAL A 144 26.51 43.21 -91.39
N PRO A 145 26.95 44.44 -91.75
CA PRO A 145 28.37 44.78 -91.83
C PRO A 145 29.09 44.67 -90.48
N ARG A 146 30.21 43.94 -90.43
CA ARG A 146 31.01 43.70 -89.19
C ARG A 146 31.43 44.99 -88.46
N GLY A 147 31.62 46.10 -89.19
CA GLY A 147 31.97 47.40 -88.61
C GLY A 147 30.85 48.03 -87.77
N VAL A 148 29.58 47.78 -88.11
CA VAL A 148 28.42 48.31 -87.37
C VAL A 148 28.28 47.60 -86.02
N ILE A 149 28.42 46.27 -86.00
CA ILE A 149 28.42 45.47 -84.77
C ILE A 149 29.59 45.88 -83.87
N ALA A 150 30.78 46.09 -84.43
CA ALA A 150 31.95 46.56 -83.69
C ALA A 150 31.74 47.95 -83.05
N ALA A 151 31.13 48.89 -83.79
CA ALA A 151 30.82 50.22 -83.28
C ALA A 151 29.76 50.19 -82.17
N LEU A 152 28.70 49.38 -82.32
CA LEU A 152 27.71 49.17 -81.25
C LEU A 152 28.32 48.48 -80.03
N THR A 153 29.21 47.50 -80.22
CA THR A 153 29.90 46.79 -79.13
C THR A 153 30.75 47.75 -78.30
N TYR A 154 31.55 48.61 -78.96
CA TYR A 154 32.38 49.59 -78.26
C TYR A 154 31.54 50.67 -77.58
N ARG A 155 30.42 51.06 -78.20
CA ARG A 155 29.43 51.97 -77.59
C ARG A 155 28.83 51.36 -76.34
N ALA A 156 28.31 50.14 -76.40
CA ALA A 156 27.72 49.42 -75.28
C ALA A 156 28.74 49.20 -74.14
N ALA A 157 29.98 48.82 -74.47
CA ALA A 157 31.04 48.61 -73.50
C ALA A 157 31.49 49.90 -72.80
N ARG A 158 31.55 51.02 -73.52
CA ARG A 158 31.91 52.32 -72.94
C ARG A 158 30.89 52.82 -71.92
N PHE A 159 29.60 52.55 -72.16
CA PHE A 159 28.52 52.92 -71.24
C PHE A 159 28.41 51.96 -70.05
N LEU A 160 28.64 50.65 -70.25
CA LEU A 160 28.62 49.67 -69.15
C LEU A 160 29.90 49.68 -68.30
N GLY A 161 31.04 50.08 -68.85
CA GLY A 161 32.33 50.09 -68.15
C GLY A 161 32.46 51.09 -66.99
N GLY A 162 31.45 51.93 -66.76
CA GLY A 162 31.45 52.97 -65.72
C GLY A 162 30.46 52.77 -64.57
N GLN A 163 29.60 51.73 -64.59
CA GLN A 163 28.59 51.53 -63.54
C GLN A 163 28.66 50.16 -62.87
N GLU A 164 28.54 50.14 -61.54
CA GLU A 164 28.48 48.91 -60.76
C GLU A 164 27.09 48.25 -60.88
N PRO A 165 27.01 46.92 -61.06
CA PRO A 165 25.74 46.18 -61.22
C PRO A 165 24.71 46.36 -60.09
N SER A 166 25.14 46.80 -58.91
CA SER A 166 24.33 46.97 -57.70
C SER A 166 23.43 48.20 -57.74
N SER A 167 23.81 49.24 -58.49
CA SER A 167 23.03 50.51 -58.58
C SER A 167 21.92 50.48 -59.64
N THR A 168 21.89 49.44 -60.48
CA THR A 168 20.94 49.31 -61.60
C THR A 168 19.68 48.52 -61.24
N VAL A 169 19.54 48.05 -59.99
CA VAL A 169 18.40 47.20 -59.60
C VAL A 169 17.61 47.83 -58.45
N ASP A 170 16.30 47.97 -58.63
CA ASP A 170 15.39 48.49 -57.61
C ASP A 170 15.25 47.51 -56.44
N THR A 171 15.76 47.90 -55.28
CA THR A 171 15.70 47.12 -54.02
C THR A 171 14.53 47.51 -53.12
N THR A 172 13.74 48.52 -53.51
CA THR A 172 12.57 49.02 -52.75
C THR A 172 11.58 47.93 -52.32
N PRO A 173 11.16 46.97 -53.17
CA PRO A 173 10.23 45.91 -52.74
C PRO A 173 10.83 44.98 -51.69
N LEU A 174 12.13 44.69 -51.78
CA LEU A 174 12.85 43.90 -50.78
C LEU A 174 12.91 44.63 -49.44
N ILE A 175 13.23 45.93 -49.44
CA ILE A 175 13.30 46.74 -48.21
C ILE A 175 11.93 46.80 -47.52
N LYS A 176 10.84 46.98 -48.28
CA LYS A 176 9.47 46.96 -47.73
C LYS A 176 9.12 45.61 -47.10
N LEU A 177 9.50 44.50 -47.74
CA LEU A 177 9.26 43.15 -47.20
C LEU A 177 10.13 42.85 -45.98
N VAL A 178 11.41 43.22 -46.00
CA VAL A 178 12.31 43.09 -44.84
C VAL A 178 11.76 43.91 -43.66
N GLY A 179 11.32 45.15 -43.90
CA GLY A 179 10.66 45.98 -42.90
C GLY A 179 9.36 45.35 -42.38
N GLY A 180 8.54 44.76 -43.26
CA GLY A 180 7.33 44.04 -42.87
C GLY A 180 7.59 42.80 -42.03
N VAL A 181 8.61 42.00 -42.38
CA VAL A 181 9.05 40.84 -41.59
C VAL A 181 9.57 41.28 -40.23
N LEU A 182 10.39 42.33 -40.17
CA LEU A 182 10.87 42.89 -38.91
C LEU A 182 9.70 43.38 -38.03
N LEU A 183 8.72 44.07 -38.60
CA LEU A 183 7.53 44.52 -37.89
C LEU A 183 6.70 43.34 -37.34
N LEU A 184 6.53 42.28 -38.12
CA LEU A 184 5.85 41.06 -37.67
C LEU A 184 6.63 40.36 -36.55
N LEU A 185 7.96 40.27 -36.65
CA LEU A 185 8.81 39.71 -35.59
C LEU A 185 8.75 40.54 -34.32
N SER A 186 8.82 41.87 -34.43
CA SER A 186 8.65 42.78 -33.30
C SER A 186 7.25 42.65 -32.67
N GLY A 187 6.20 42.57 -33.49
CA GLY A 187 4.83 42.34 -33.01
C GLY A 187 4.68 41.00 -32.28
N LEU A 188 5.30 39.95 -32.80
CA LEU A 188 5.33 38.64 -32.14
C LEU A 188 6.11 38.68 -30.82
N ALA A 189 7.26 39.37 -30.76
CA ALA A 189 8.04 39.54 -29.54
C ALA A 189 7.25 40.30 -28.46
N VAL A 190 6.61 41.41 -28.84
CA VAL A 190 5.72 42.16 -27.92
C VAL A 190 4.56 41.27 -27.46
N TYR A 191 3.95 40.50 -28.37
CA TYR A 191 2.88 39.56 -28.02
C TYR A 191 3.34 38.47 -27.04
N THR A 192 4.55 37.92 -27.21
CA THR A 192 5.12 36.94 -26.27
C THR A 192 5.35 37.51 -24.87
N MET A 193 5.60 38.82 -24.77
CA MET A 193 5.86 39.49 -23.49
C MET A 193 4.55 39.86 -22.77
N LEU A 194 3.49 40.17 -23.51
CA LEU A 194 2.17 40.51 -22.96
C LEU A 194 1.28 39.28 -22.71
N SER A 195 1.44 38.20 -23.48
CA SER A 195 0.62 37.00 -23.35
C SER A 195 1.14 36.11 -22.20
N PRO A 196 0.28 35.73 -21.24
CA PRO A 196 0.65 34.76 -20.19
C PRO A 196 0.83 33.32 -20.72
N LYS A 197 0.50 33.06 -22.00
CA LYS A 197 0.59 31.74 -22.65
C LYS A 197 1.72 31.72 -23.68
N SER A 198 2.41 30.58 -23.78
CA SER A 198 3.65 30.44 -24.56
C SER A 198 3.40 30.21 -26.06
N VAL A 199 3.73 31.23 -26.85
CA VAL A 199 3.65 31.25 -28.33
C VAL A 199 4.49 30.15 -28.99
N LEU A 200 5.63 29.81 -28.38
CA LEU A 200 6.51 28.72 -28.84
C LEU A 200 5.86 27.34 -28.72
N VAL A 201 5.02 27.11 -27.69
CA VAL A 201 4.32 25.84 -27.52
C VAL A 201 3.25 25.67 -28.60
N THR A 202 2.51 26.73 -28.92
CA THR A 202 1.57 26.73 -30.06
C THR A 202 2.30 26.51 -31.38
N GLY A 203 3.45 27.16 -31.61
CA GLY A 203 4.28 26.94 -32.80
C GLY A 203 4.76 25.49 -32.93
N LYS A 204 5.25 24.89 -31.84
CA LYS A 204 5.65 23.47 -31.81
C LYS A 204 4.46 22.53 -32.08
N ARG A 205 3.29 22.84 -31.51
CA ARG A 205 2.05 22.05 -31.64
C ARG A 205 1.46 22.11 -33.05
N ILE A 206 1.70 23.20 -33.80
CA ILE A 206 1.32 23.35 -35.20
C ILE A 206 2.33 22.67 -36.13
N ALA A 207 3.64 22.82 -35.86
CA ALA A 207 4.69 22.21 -36.68
C ALA A 207 4.73 20.68 -36.56
N LEU A 208 4.37 20.15 -35.38
CA LEU A 208 4.35 18.72 -35.06
C LEU A 208 2.95 18.31 -34.58
N PRO A 209 1.94 18.23 -35.47
CA PRO A 209 0.55 17.95 -35.08
C PRO A 209 0.36 16.58 -34.41
N TRP A 210 1.30 15.65 -34.63
CA TRP A 210 1.37 14.32 -34.01
C TRP A 210 1.92 14.30 -32.58
N SER A 211 2.45 15.42 -32.07
CA SER A 211 2.99 15.52 -30.71
C SER A 211 1.86 15.71 -29.68
N SER A 212 1.85 14.88 -28.62
CA SER A 212 0.93 14.96 -27.48
C SER A 212 1.32 16.04 -26.47
N THR A 213 1.74 17.21 -26.96
CA THR A 213 2.05 18.36 -26.09
C THR A 213 0.77 18.95 -25.53
N ALA A 214 0.73 19.13 -24.21
CA ALA A 214 -0.35 19.82 -23.51
C ALA A 214 -0.60 21.22 -24.11
N PRO A 215 -1.85 21.71 -24.14
CA PRO A 215 -2.15 23.06 -24.59
C PRO A 215 -1.38 24.08 -23.72
N PRO A 216 -1.01 25.25 -24.26
CA PRO A 216 -0.41 26.30 -23.47
C PRO A 216 -1.44 26.79 -22.43
N SER A 217 -1.23 26.41 -21.18
CA SER A 217 -2.03 26.85 -20.04
C SER A 217 -1.34 28.00 -19.32
N ARG A 218 -2.14 28.92 -18.77
CA ARG A 218 -1.64 29.93 -17.82
C ARG A 218 -1.30 29.26 -16.50
N VAL A 219 -2.17 28.36 -16.05
CA VAL A 219 -1.99 27.62 -14.80
C VAL A 219 -0.96 26.51 -15.01
N GLN A 220 -0.05 26.34 -14.06
CA GLN A 220 0.94 25.27 -14.05
C GLN A 220 0.69 24.37 -12.85
N ILE A 221 0.47 23.09 -13.09
CA ILE A 221 0.40 22.06 -12.04
C ILE A 221 1.84 21.55 -11.87
N LEU A 222 2.47 21.86 -10.74
CA LEU A 222 3.88 21.57 -10.48
C LEU A 222 4.06 20.15 -9.96
N GLN A 223 3.21 19.74 -9.02
CA GLN A 223 3.29 18.44 -8.37
C GLN A 223 1.90 17.92 -8.02
N VAL A 224 1.72 16.61 -8.13
CA VAL A 224 0.54 15.88 -7.69
C VAL A 224 1.02 14.71 -6.83
N LEU A 225 0.62 14.69 -5.56
CA LEU A 225 0.89 13.62 -4.61
C LEU A 225 -0.45 12.94 -4.25
N PRO A 226 -0.53 11.61 -4.25
CA PRO A 226 0.53 10.64 -4.55
C PRO A 226 0.75 10.36 -6.05
N GLY A 227 -0.12 10.84 -6.95
CA GLY A 227 -0.12 10.42 -8.36
C GLY A 227 -0.76 9.05 -8.54
N SER A 228 -0.14 8.14 -9.30
CA SER A 228 -0.63 6.75 -9.41
C SER A 228 -0.19 5.93 -8.20
N ILE A 229 -1.13 5.30 -7.50
CA ILE A 229 -0.88 4.62 -6.24
C ILE A 229 -1.74 3.36 -6.09
N GLU A 230 -1.21 2.38 -5.35
CA GLU A 230 -2.01 1.27 -4.83
C GLU A 230 -2.49 1.60 -3.42
N LEU A 231 -3.79 1.73 -3.24
CA LEU A 231 -4.44 2.10 -1.98
C LEU A 231 -5.10 0.86 -1.34
N THR A 232 -5.15 0.81 -0.02
CA THR A 232 -5.94 -0.21 0.67
C THR A 232 -7.43 0.15 0.58
N GLN A 233 -8.23 -0.81 0.14
CA GLN A 233 -9.67 -0.65 -0.04
C GLN A 233 -10.33 -0.08 1.22
N GLY A 234 -11.32 0.80 1.04
CA GLY A 234 -12.04 1.47 2.13
C GLY A 234 -11.34 2.70 2.71
N LYS A 235 -10.05 2.96 2.39
CA LYS A 235 -9.39 4.22 2.77
C LYS A 235 -9.71 5.35 1.79
N PRO A 236 -9.80 6.61 2.25
CA PRO A 236 -9.93 7.75 1.36
C PRO A 236 -8.62 7.99 0.60
N LEU A 237 -8.74 8.50 -0.63
CA LEU A 237 -7.58 8.96 -1.39
C LEU A 237 -7.31 10.42 -1.02
N ALA A 238 -6.30 10.66 -0.18
CA ALA A 238 -5.81 12.00 0.10
C ALA A 238 -4.99 12.50 -1.10
N VAL A 239 -5.42 13.60 -1.70
CA VAL A 239 -4.77 14.23 -2.85
C VAL A 239 -4.20 15.58 -2.45
N GLU A 240 -2.92 15.80 -2.74
CA GLU A 240 -2.24 17.07 -2.56
C GLU A 240 -1.69 17.55 -3.90
N VAL A 241 -1.95 18.82 -4.23
CA VAL A 241 -1.58 19.43 -5.50
C VAL A 241 -0.91 20.77 -5.25
N GLU A 242 0.23 20.98 -5.90
CA GLU A 242 0.88 22.29 -5.98
C GLU A 242 0.60 22.95 -7.34
N VAL A 243 0.01 24.16 -7.30
CA VAL A 243 -0.45 24.89 -8.48
C VAL A 243 0.09 26.31 -8.47
N LYS A 244 0.58 26.78 -9.62
CA LYS A 244 1.04 28.16 -9.84
C LYS A 244 0.22 28.86 -10.91
N GLY A 245 -0.03 30.16 -10.71
CA GLY A 245 -0.69 31.02 -11.69
C GLY A 245 -2.21 30.95 -11.70
N LEU A 246 -2.84 30.36 -10.67
CA LEU A 246 -4.29 30.28 -10.48
C LEU A 246 -4.88 31.64 -10.05
N ARG A 247 -6.07 32.00 -10.55
CA ARG A 247 -6.78 33.23 -10.13
C ARG A 247 -7.57 32.98 -8.84
N ARG A 248 -7.85 34.04 -8.07
CA ARG A 248 -8.60 33.96 -6.79
C ARG A 248 -10.01 33.36 -6.90
N GLN A 249 -10.61 33.32 -8.09
CA GLN A 249 -11.95 32.78 -8.33
C GLN A 249 -11.93 31.37 -8.97
N GLU A 250 -10.75 30.82 -9.25
CA GLU A 250 -10.62 29.49 -9.88
C GLU A 250 -10.38 28.44 -8.78
N ALA A 251 -11.17 27.36 -8.81
CA ALA A 251 -11.02 26.23 -7.90
C ALA A 251 -10.12 25.14 -8.51
N VAL A 252 -9.39 24.44 -7.65
CA VAL A 252 -8.72 23.19 -8.01
C VAL A 252 -9.65 22.04 -7.67
N ALA A 253 -9.82 21.10 -8.58
CA ALA A 253 -10.70 19.95 -8.37
C ALA A 253 -10.05 18.66 -8.86
N VAL A 254 -10.44 17.56 -8.24
CA VAL A 254 -10.16 16.21 -8.71
C VAL A 254 -11.37 15.72 -9.48
N ARG A 255 -11.16 15.41 -10.76
CA ARG A 255 -12.14 14.66 -11.56
C ARG A 255 -11.75 13.19 -11.53
N PHE A 256 -12.67 12.29 -11.22
CA PHE A 256 -12.40 10.85 -11.19
C PHE A 256 -13.50 10.04 -11.87
N SER A 257 -13.12 8.86 -12.34
CA SER A 257 -14.03 7.86 -12.90
C SER A 257 -13.60 6.47 -12.42
N THR A 258 -14.55 5.68 -11.90
CA THR A 258 -14.28 4.29 -11.51
C THR A 258 -14.19 3.38 -12.73
N LEU A 259 -13.35 2.35 -12.64
CA LEU A 259 -13.11 1.42 -13.76
C LEU A 259 -14.32 0.52 -14.06
N ASP A 260 -15.17 0.28 -13.06
CA ASP A 260 -16.44 -0.44 -13.21
C ASP A 260 -17.55 0.41 -13.88
N GLY A 261 -17.29 1.70 -14.08
CA GLY A 261 -18.21 2.64 -14.72
C GLY A 261 -19.37 3.11 -13.85
N GLN A 262 -19.43 2.77 -12.56
CA GLN A 262 -20.46 3.27 -11.65
C GLN A 262 -20.40 4.80 -11.48
N PHE A 263 -19.19 5.33 -11.35
CA PHE A 263 -18.94 6.77 -11.29
C PHE A 263 -18.18 7.22 -12.53
N LYS A 264 -18.75 8.18 -13.27
CA LYS A 264 -18.12 8.77 -14.45
C LYS A 264 -18.00 10.27 -14.28
N ASN A 265 -16.78 10.79 -14.46
CA ASN A 265 -16.45 12.21 -14.40
C ASN A 265 -17.00 12.94 -13.16
N ARG A 266 -16.98 12.27 -12.00
CA ARG A 266 -17.32 12.92 -10.73
C ARG A 266 -16.24 13.91 -10.36
N ARG A 267 -16.65 15.04 -9.80
CA ARG A 267 -15.76 16.15 -9.44
C ARG A 267 -15.81 16.38 -7.93
N SER A 268 -14.64 16.51 -7.32
CA SER A 268 -14.46 16.89 -5.92
C SER A 268 -13.53 18.09 -5.84
N GLU A 269 -13.91 19.13 -5.12
CA GLU A 269 -13.08 20.34 -4.98
C GLU A 269 -12.01 20.15 -3.92
N LEU A 270 -10.82 20.68 -4.16
CA LEU A 270 -9.71 20.72 -3.21
C LEU A 270 -9.68 22.07 -2.50
N ILE A 271 -9.33 22.05 -1.22
CA ILE A 271 -9.28 23.23 -0.36
C ILE A 271 -7.83 23.71 -0.27
N ALA A 272 -7.61 25.02 -0.32
CA ALA A 272 -6.28 25.60 -0.14
C ALA A 272 -5.80 25.41 1.31
N ASN A 273 -4.62 24.80 1.50
CA ASN A 273 -4.05 24.53 2.82
C ASN A 273 -3.22 25.72 3.34
N THR A 274 -2.36 26.30 2.49
CA THR A 274 -1.45 27.40 2.88
C THR A 274 -1.18 28.33 1.70
N GLU A 275 -1.18 29.65 1.95
CA GLU A 275 -0.78 30.75 1.04
C GLU A 275 -1.06 30.56 -0.47
N GLY A 276 -2.19 29.92 -0.83
CA GLY A 276 -2.75 29.92 -2.19
C GLY A 276 -2.06 29.07 -3.26
N PHE A 277 -1.02 28.29 -2.94
CA PHE A 277 -0.33 27.44 -3.94
C PHE A 277 -0.52 25.94 -3.73
N ARG A 278 -0.94 25.53 -2.52
CA ARG A 278 -1.12 24.11 -2.16
C ARG A 278 -2.56 23.80 -1.82
N TYR A 279 -3.10 22.79 -2.50
CA TYR A 279 -4.49 22.37 -2.40
C TYR A 279 -4.55 20.91 -1.94
N VAL A 280 -5.42 20.64 -0.97
CA VAL A 280 -5.58 19.31 -0.35
C VAL A 280 -7.05 18.91 -0.31
N GLY A 281 -7.31 17.61 -0.35
CA GLY A 281 -8.65 17.08 -0.21
C GLY A 281 -8.70 15.57 -0.33
N ASP A 282 -9.75 14.99 0.24
CA ASP A 282 -9.99 13.56 0.20
C ASP A 282 -11.00 13.22 -0.91
N VAL A 283 -10.67 12.21 -1.72
CA VAL A 283 -11.60 11.62 -2.66
C VAL A 283 -12.16 10.33 -2.07
N ARG A 284 -13.48 10.18 -2.13
CA ARG A 284 -14.23 9.02 -1.64
C ARG A 284 -15.27 8.59 -2.67
N THR A 285 -15.45 7.28 -2.86
CA THR A 285 -16.51 6.70 -3.70
C THR A 285 -17.65 6.15 -2.84
N ALA A 286 -17.37 5.84 -1.57
CA ALA A 286 -18.31 5.35 -0.57
C ALA A 286 -18.19 6.18 0.73
N ALA A 287 -18.92 5.77 1.79
CA ALA A 287 -18.97 6.51 3.06
C ALA A 287 -17.59 6.67 3.71
N GLU A 288 -16.77 5.62 3.71
CA GLU A 288 -15.45 5.61 4.38
C GLU A 288 -14.29 5.91 3.44
N GLY A 289 -14.36 5.51 2.16
CA GLY A 289 -13.23 5.70 1.24
C GLY A 289 -13.46 5.21 -0.19
N ILE A 290 -12.42 4.64 -0.79
CA ILE A 290 -12.41 4.11 -2.17
C ILE A 290 -12.62 2.59 -2.17
N ASP A 291 -13.67 2.12 -2.82
CA ASP A 291 -14.02 0.69 -2.88
C ASP A 291 -13.74 0.05 -4.24
N GLN A 292 -13.58 0.85 -5.29
CA GLN A 292 -13.31 0.39 -6.65
C GLN A 292 -12.07 1.09 -7.21
N PRO A 293 -11.23 0.38 -7.99
CA PRO A 293 -10.16 1.01 -8.74
C PRO A 293 -10.69 2.15 -9.61
N LEU A 294 -9.95 3.24 -9.70
CA LEU A 294 -10.39 4.43 -10.42
C LEU A 294 -9.22 5.13 -11.12
N ASP A 295 -9.55 5.91 -12.13
CA ASP A 295 -8.64 6.87 -12.73
C ASP A 295 -9.06 8.28 -12.33
N TYR A 296 -8.10 9.13 -11.97
CA TYR A 296 -8.36 10.52 -11.62
C TYR A 296 -7.47 11.50 -12.37
N TRP A 297 -7.96 12.73 -12.47
CA TRP A 297 -7.31 13.87 -13.09
C TRP A 297 -7.39 15.06 -12.16
N ILE A 298 -6.37 15.91 -12.19
CA ILE A 298 -6.38 17.19 -11.50
C ILE A 298 -6.78 18.26 -12.50
N GLU A 299 -7.75 19.09 -12.15
CA GLU A 299 -8.25 20.21 -12.93
C GLU A 299 -8.02 21.51 -12.15
N ALA A 300 -7.22 22.41 -12.70
CA ALA A 300 -6.88 23.69 -12.10
C ALA A 300 -6.98 24.81 -13.15
N GLY A 301 -8.08 25.55 -13.14
CA GLY A 301 -8.34 26.59 -14.14
C GLY A 301 -8.32 26.04 -15.58
N ASP A 302 -7.30 26.42 -16.37
CA ASP A 302 -7.09 25.96 -17.75
C ASP A 302 -6.08 24.80 -17.90
N ALA A 303 -5.56 24.27 -16.78
CA ALA A 303 -4.63 23.16 -16.75
C ALA A 303 -5.31 21.86 -16.29
N THR A 304 -4.93 20.75 -16.92
CA THR A 304 -5.34 19.41 -16.52
C THR A 304 -4.13 18.48 -16.48
N SER A 305 -4.01 17.68 -15.42
CA SER A 305 -2.96 16.67 -15.27
C SER A 305 -3.56 15.29 -15.00
N GLY A 306 -3.00 14.24 -15.62
CA GLY A 306 -3.47 12.84 -15.50
C GLY A 306 -3.72 12.16 -16.86
N PRO A 307 -4.28 10.94 -16.90
CA PRO A 307 -4.84 10.20 -15.75
C PRO A 307 -3.77 9.66 -14.79
N TYR A 308 -4.13 9.64 -13.52
CA TYR A 308 -3.44 8.90 -12.47
C TYR A 308 -4.29 7.70 -12.08
N ARG A 309 -3.66 6.53 -11.99
CA ARG A 309 -4.36 5.27 -11.72
C ARG A 309 -4.29 4.90 -10.26
N VAL A 310 -5.44 4.63 -9.67
CA VAL A 310 -5.57 4.08 -8.32
C VAL A 310 -5.95 2.61 -8.41
N THR A 311 -5.02 1.75 -8.03
CA THR A 311 -5.30 0.32 -7.83
C THR A 311 -5.64 0.04 -6.38
N LEU A 312 -6.40 -1.02 -6.13
CA LEU A 312 -6.80 -1.37 -4.78
C LEU A 312 -6.22 -2.71 -4.35
N SER A 313 -5.76 -2.74 -3.11
CA SER A 313 -5.43 -3.94 -2.37
C SER A 313 -6.53 -4.22 -1.34
N PRO A 314 -6.91 -5.48 -1.11
CA PRO A 314 -7.90 -5.80 -0.09
C PRO A 314 -7.41 -5.41 1.31
N LEU A 315 -8.34 -5.19 2.24
CA LEU A 315 -7.98 -4.99 3.65
C LEU A 315 -7.27 -6.25 4.18
N PRO A 316 -6.23 -6.10 5.01
CA PRO A 316 -5.64 -7.22 5.72
C PRO A 316 -6.72 -7.97 6.51
N SER A 317 -6.77 -9.28 6.36
CA SER A 317 -7.61 -10.18 7.16
C SER A 317 -6.77 -11.36 7.60
N VAL A 318 -6.88 -11.72 8.89
CA VAL A 318 -6.12 -12.81 9.51
C VAL A 318 -7.11 -13.76 10.16
N VAL A 319 -7.00 -15.04 9.82
CA VAL A 319 -7.88 -16.11 10.32
C VAL A 319 -7.04 -17.13 11.07
N LEU A 320 -7.44 -17.46 12.31
CA LEU A 320 -6.85 -18.54 13.07
C LEU A 320 -7.19 -19.89 12.42
N LYS A 321 -6.18 -20.68 12.08
CA LYS A 321 -6.34 -21.97 11.39
C LYS A 321 -6.32 -23.16 12.35
N SER A 322 -5.36 -23.17 13.28
CA SER A 322 -5.23 -24.25 14.24
C SER A 322 -4.59 -23.74 15.53
N VAL A 323 -5.02 -24.31 16.65
CA VAL A 323 -4.34 -24.17 17.94
C VAL A 323 -3.83 -25.54 18.35
N GLU A 324 -2.54 -25.66 18.60
CA GLU A 324 -1.93 -26.89 19.11
C GLU A 324 -1.53 -26.67 20.58
N LEU A 325 -2.07 -27.52 21.46
CA LEU A 325 -1.80 -27.53 22.89
C LEU A 325 -0.65 -28.48 23.19
N GLN A 326 0.35 -27.98 23.89
CA GLN A 326 1.43 -28.79 24.46
C GLN A 326 1.36 -28.70 25.98
N PHE A 327 0.97 -29.80 26.61
CA PHE A 327 0.80 -29.87 28.05
C PHE A 327 2.14 -29.96 28.78
N PRO A 328 2.21 -29.53 30.06
CA PRO A 328 3.39 -29.73 30.89
C PRO A 328 3.77 -31.21 30.96
N ALA A 329 5.07 -31.52 30.95
CA ALA A 329 5.57 -32.90 30.89
C ALA A 329 5.06 -33.79 32.03
N TYR A 330 4.90 -33.24 33.24
CA TYR A 330 4.44 -33.96 34.43
C TYR A 330 3.01 -34.52 34.29
N THR A 331 2.17 -33.87 33.48
CA THR A 331 0.80 -34.33 33.22
C THR A 331 0.78 -35.65 32.43
N GLY A 332 1.83 -35.92 31.65
CA GLY A 332 1.90 -37.06 30.73
C GLY A 332 0.83 -37.04 29.63
N LEU A 333 0.19 -35.89 29.38
CA LEU A 333 -0.81 -35.72 28.33
C LEU A 333 -0.13 -35.52 26.97
N ALA A 334 -0.64 -36.20 25.94
CA ALA A 334 -0.15 -36.01 24.58
C ALA A 334 -0.60 -34.64 24.02
N PRO A 335 0.20 -34.01 23.11
CA PRO A 335 -0.21 -32.79 22.44
C PRO A 335 -1.56 -32.92 21.74
N ARG A 336 -2.39 -31.87 21.81
CA ARG A 336 -3.75 -31.87 21.27
C ARG A 336 -3.97 -30.70 20.32
N ALA A 337 -4.37 -30.97 19.09
CA ALA A 337 -4.83 -29.95 18.16
C ALA A 337 -6.32 -29.65 18.37
N VAL A 338 -6.67 -28.37 18.42
CA VAL A 338 -8.05 -27.88 18.55
C VAL A 338 -8.35 -26.98 17.34
N ASN A 339 -9.51 -27.23 16.73
CA ASN A 339 -10.04 -26.39 15.66
C ASN A 339 -10.92 -25.30 16.28
N GLY A 340 -10.59 -24.04 16.04
CA GLY A 340 -11.33 -22.89 16.55
C GLY A 340 -10.63 -22.16 17.69
N GLY A 341 -11.26 -21.09 18.17
CA GLY A 341 -10.66 -20.13 19.10
C GLY A 341 -10.95 -20.35 20.58
N LYS A 342 -11.94 -21.20 20.93
CA LYS A 342 -12.23 -21.54 22.33
C LYS A 342 -11.38 -22.74 22.74
N VAL A 343 -10.50 -22.51 23.71
CA VAL A 343 -9.49 -23.51 24.12
C VAL A 343 -9.54 -23.66 25.64
N GLU A 344 -9.42 -24.88 26.13
CA GLU A 344 -9.36 -25.18 27.56
C GLU A 344 -8.09 -26.00 27.81
N ALA A 345 -7.27 -25.56 28.76
CA ALA A 345 -5.99 -26.19 29.06
C ALA A 345 -5.54 -25.86 30.48
N VAL A 346 -4.67 -26.71 31.03
CA VAL A 346 -4.10 -26.48 32.36
C VAL A 346 -3.00 -25.43 32.36
N GLU A 347 -2.79 -24.79 33.51
CA GLU A 347 -1.68 -23.86 33.76
C GLU A 347 -0.35 -24.48 33.31
N GLY A 348 0.49 -23.70 32.63
CA GLY A 348 1.77 -24.17 32.08
C GLY A 348 1.68 -24.86 30.71
N SER A 349 0.49 -25.05 30.16
CA SER A 349 0.35 -25.50 28.77
C SER A 349 0.84 -24.42 27.79
N ARG A 350 1.53 -24.82 26.71
CA ARG A 350 1.97 -23.94 25.62
C ARG A 350 1.01 -24.05 24.45
N LEU A 351 0.44 -22.92 24.05
CA LEU A 351 -0.38 -22.78 22.84
C LEU A 351 0.51 -22.42 21.66
N ARG A 352 0.52 -23.27 20.64
CA ARG A 352 1.08 -22.96 19.31
C ARG A 352 -0.05 -22.57 18.38
N LEU A 353 -0.12 -21.27 18.10
CA LEU A 353 -1.14 -20.66 17.25
C LEU A 353 -0.60 -20.61 15.81
N LYS A 354 -1.41 -21.07 14.85
CA LYS A 354 -1.15 -20.89 13.42
C LYS A 354 -2.32 -20.14 12.80
N ALA A 355 -2.03 -18.99 12.20
CA ALA A 355 -3.00 -18.17 11.50
C ALA A 355 -2.57 -17.91 10.06
N GLU A 356 -3.53 -17.61 9.20
CA GLU A 356 -3.33 -17.35 7.78
C GLU A 356 -3.97 -16.01 7.40
N ALA A 357 -3.24 -15.22 6.61
CA ALA A 357 -3.67 -13.94 6.09
C ALA A 357 -4.10 -14.02 4.62
N ASN A 358 -4.98 -13.10 4.21
CA ASN A 358 -5.40 -12.94 2.83
C ASN A 358 -4.35 -12.28 1.91
N GLN A 359 -3.24 -11.79 2.47
CA GLN A 359 -2.13 -11.16 1.74
C GLN A 359 -0.84 -11.22 2.57
N ALA A 360 0.30 -10.89 1.96
CA ALA A 360 1.61 -10.90 2.62
C ALA A 360 1.67 -9.91 3.79
N MET A 361 2.09 -10.38 4.96
CA MET A 361 2.21 -9.58 6.18
C MET A 361 3.67 -9.17 6.41
N SER A 362 3.89 -7.98 6.95
CA SER A 362 5.19 -7.49 7.42
C SER A 362 5.43 -7.81 8.90
N ARG A 363 4.35 -7.79 9.70
CA ARG A 363 4.39 -8.04 11.15
C ARG A 363 3.09 -8.68 11.61
N GLY A 364 3.19 -9.48 12.67
CA GLY A 364 2.04 -10.06 13.36
C GLY A 364 2.23 -9.94 14.86
N ARG A 365 1.17 -9.64 15.60
CA ARG A 365 1.18 -9.66 17.08
C ARG A 365 -0.07 -10.35 17.61
N LEU A 366 0.10 -11.08 18.70
CA LEU A 366 -0.94 -11.60 19.56
C LEU A 366 -1.17 -10.60 20.69
N GLU A 367 -2.40 -10.12 20.86
CA GLU A 367 -2.79 -9.23 21.94
C GLU A 367 -3.57 -10.03 22.98
N ILE A 368 -3.11 -10.03 24.23
CA ILE A 368 -3.69 -10.80 25.34
C ILE A 368 -4.47 -9.85 26.27
N ASN A 369 -5.69 -10.24 26.61
CA ASN A 369 -6.70 -9.44 27.32
C ASN A 369 -6.81 -8.01 26.77
N PRO A 370 -7.17 -7.85 25.48
CA PRO A 370 -7.25 -6.54 24.85
C PRO A 370 -8.46 -5.75 25.38
N GLN A 371 -8.21 -4.57 25.94
CA GLN A 371 -9.22 -3.54 26.20
C GLN A 371 -9.36 -2.66 24.96
N VAL A 372 -10.59 -2.55 24.46
CA VAL A 372 -10.90 -1.82 23.22
C VAL A 372 -11.84 -0.65 23.47
N ASP A 373 -11.76 0.37 22.62
CA ASP A 373 -12.71 1.47 22.61
C ASP A 373 -13.99 1.13 21.83
N ALA A 374 -14.92 2.10 21.72
CA ALA A 374 -16.17 1.93 20.98
C ALA A 374 -15.96 1.69 19.47
N ALA A 375 -14.79 2.02 18.92
CA ALA A 375 -14.42 1.77 17.52
C ALA A 375 -13.73 0.41 17.34
N GLY A 376 -13.47 -0.34 18.42
CA GLY A 376 -12.76 -1.63 18.39
C GLY A 376 -11.23 -1.48 18.35
N GLU A 377 -10.71 -0.27 18.49
CA GLU A 377 -9.28 0.01 18.53
C GLU A 377 -8.69 -0.35 19.89
N LEU A 378 -7.41 -0.75 19.88
CA LEU A 378 -6.74 -1.15 21.12
C LEU A 378 -6.47 0.07 22.00
N VAL A 379 -7.02 0.06 23.22
CA VAL A 379 -6.67 1.03 24.28
C VAL A 379 -5.49 0.49 25.08
N ARG A 380 -5.58 -0.78 25.51
CA ARG A 380 -4.57 -1.45 26.34
C ARG A 380 -4.65 -2.96 26.14
N ALA A 381 -3.54 -3.66 26.32
CA ALA A 381 -3.51 -5.11 26.50
C ALA A 381 -2.63 -5.44 27.72
N ASP A 382 -2.85 -6.61 28.31
CA ASP A 382 -2.01 -7.08 29.43
C ASP A 382 -0.63 -7.51 28.94
N ALA A 383 -0.58 -8.14 27.77
CA ALA A 383 0.65 -8.60 27.14
C ALA A 383 0.55 -8.63 25.61
N PHE A 384 1.73 -8.61 24.98
CA PHE A 384 1.90 -8.77 23.54
C PHE A 384 2.90 -9.88 23.25
N VAL A 385 2.60 -10.74 22.29
CA VAL A 385 3.53 -11.73 21.76
C VAL A 385 3.73 -11.45 20.27
N GLU A 386 4.97 -11.19 19.86
CA GLU A 386 5.28 -11.06 18.44
C GLU A 386 5.14 -12.42 17.74
N MET A 387 4.48 -12.43 16.59
CA MET A 387 4.30 -13.63 15.78
C MET A 387 5.42 -13.72 14.74
N ALA A 388 5.94 -14.92 14.52
CA ALA A 388 6.76 -15.22 13.37
C ALA A 388 5.89 -15.13 12.10
N VAL A 389 6.34 -14.32 11.13
CA VAL A 389 5.63 -14.11 9.87
C VAL A 389 6.42 -14.76 8.73
N ASN A 390 5.76 -15.61 7.97
CA ASN A 390 6.29 -16.18 6.73
C ASN A 390 5.27 -15.95 5.61
N ASP A 391 5.49 -14.88 4.84
CA ASP A 391 4.58 -14.39 3.81
C ASP A 391 3.15 -14.18 4.35
N ARG A 392 2.25 -15.15 4.16
CA ARG A 392 0.85 -15.10 4.60
C ARG A 392 0.59 -15.87 5.90
N GLN A 393 1.58 -16.59 6.42
CA GLN A 393 1.43 -17.41 7.63
C GLN A 393 1.97 -16.67 8.85
N LEU A 394 1.20 -16.70 9.94
CA LEU A 394 1.58 -16.14 11.23
C LEU A 394 1.60 -17.25 12.27
N GLN A 395 2.67 -17.33 13.05
CA GLN A 395 2.84 -18.34 14.09
C GLN A 395 3.29 -17.71 15.40
N ALA A 396 2.71 -18.15 16.52
CA ALA A 396 3.14 -17.74 17.85
C ALA A 396 3.08 -18.89 18.83
N GLU A 397 3.95 -18.85 19.83
CA GLU A 397 3.89 -19.71 20.99
C GLU A 397 3.58 -18.86 22.23
N TRP A 398 2.60 -19.30 23.02
CA TRP A 398 2.16 -18.58 24.22
C TRP A 398 1.99 -19.56 25.39
N LEU A 399 2.65 -19.27 26.50
CA LEU A 399 2.53 -20.04 27.75
C LEU A 399 1.30 -19.56 28.55
N LEU A 400 0.41 -20.49 28.90
CA LEU A 400 -0.76 -20.18 29.72
C LEU A 400 -0.40 -20.09 31.19
N GLN A 401 -0.91 -19.05 31.84
CA GLN A 401 -0.75 -18.78 33.25
C GLN A 401 -2.09 -18.37 33.84
N LEU A 402 -2.28 -18.62 35.13
CA LEU A 402 -3.41 -18.07 35.86
C LEU A 402 -3.23 -16.56 36.05
N ASP A 403 -4.33 -15.87 36.37
CA ASP A 403 -4.27 -14.47 36.77
C ASP A 403 -3.53 -14.29 38.12
N ALA A 404 -3.27 -13.04 38.50
CA ALA A 404 -2.59 -12.72 39.75
C ALA A 404 -3.38 -13.19 41.00
N GLN A 405 -4.70 -13.37 40.86
CA GLN A 405 -5.60 -13.84 41.91
C GLN A 405 -5.66 -15.39 41.95
N ARG A 406 -5.04 -16.08 40.99
CA ARG A 406 -5.11 -17.52 40.75
C ARG A 406 -6.55 -18.04 40.65
N THR A 407 -7.43 -17.27 40.00
CA THR A 407 -8.83 -17.64 39.79
C THR A 407 -8.93 -18.92 38.96
N ASN A 408 -9.76 -19.88 39.35
CA ASN A 408 -9.94 -21.13 38.61
C ASN A 408 -11.42 -21.33 38.19
N PRO A 409 -11.74 -21.37 36.89
CA PRO A 409 -10.84 -21.16 35.75
C PRO A 409 -10.50 -19.67 35.51
N THR A 410 -9.28 -19.39 35.07
CA THR A 410 -8.91 -18.05 34.56
C THR A 410 -9.33 -17.95 33.10
N ALA A 411 -10.21 -17.01 32.78
CA ALA A 411 -10.57 -16.71 31.39
C ALA A 411 -9.62 -15.66 30.81
N VAL A 412 -8.98 -15.97 29.67
CA VAL A 412 -8.07 -15.07 28.97
C VAL A 412 -8.56 -14.85 27.55
N GLU A 413 -8.72 -13.59 27.16
CA GLU A 413 -9.08 -13.23 25.80
C GLU A 413 -7.82 -12.97 24.96
N TYR A 414 -7.85 -13.31 23.68
CA TYR A 414 -6.77 -12.95 22.77
C TYR A 414 -7.29 -12.63 21.38
N ARG A 415 -6.53 -11.80 20.66
CA ARG A 415 -6.81 -11.52 19.24
C ARG A 415 -5.52 -11.35 18.46
N ILE A 416 -5.58 -11.62 17.16
CA ILE A 416 -4.42 -11.56 16.26
C ILE A 416 -4.50 -10.27 15.44
N ARG A 417 -3.45 -9.45 15.50
CA ARG A 417 -3.26 -8.29 14.62
C ARG A 417 -2.16 -8.58 13.61
N GLY A 418 -2.48 -8.45 12.34
CA GLY A 418 -1.51 -8.52 11.24
C GLY A 418 -1.36 -7.16 10.57
N TYR A 419 -0.13 -6.81 10.22
CA TYR A 419 0.24 -5.60 9.49
C TYR A 419 0.72 -5.98 8.11
N ASN A 420 0.21 -5.34 7.06
CA ASN A 420 0.74 -5.53 5.71
C ASN A 420 2.04 -4.73 5.49
N GLN A 421 2.60 -4.78 4.28
CA GLN A 421 3.82 -4.03 3.93
C GLN A 421 3.67 -2.49 4.01
N ARG A 422 2.44 -1.98 3.94
CA ARG A 422 2.11 -0.54 4.04
C ARG A 422 1.82 -0.10 5.47
N GLY A 423 1.83 -1.03 6.45
CA GLY A 423 1.48 -0.76 7.84
C GLY A 423 -0.02 -0.74 8.13
N ASP A 424 -0.87 -1.11 7.17
CA ASP A 424 -2.30 -1.28 7.42
C ASP A 424 -2.55 -2.54 8.24
N VAL A 425 -3.53 -2.45 9.14
CA VAL A 425 -3.94 -3.56 10.02
C VAL A 425 -5.25 -4.19 9.58
N ASN A 426 -5.52 -5.40 10.06
CA ASN A 426 -6.87 -5.95 10.04
C ASN A 426 -7.76 -5.15 11.02
N PRO A 427 -8.74 -4.36 10.56
CA PRO A 427 -9.43 -3.37 11.39
C PRO A 427 -10.30 -4.01 12.48
N ARG A 428 -10.90 -5.17 12.18
CA ARG A 428 -11.79 -5.91 13.06
C ARG A 428 -11.24 -7.31 13.32
N PRO A 429 -10.20 -7.45 14.16
CA PRO A 429 -9.66 -8.76 14.55
C PRO A 429 -10.73 -9.57 15.29
N ILE A 430 -10.72 -10.88 15.09
CA ILE A 430 -11.60 -11.79 15.82
C ILE A 430 -11.02 -12.01 17.22
N THR A 431 -11.85 -11.82 18.25
CA THR A 431 -11.51 -12.14 19.64
C THR A 431 -11.80 -13.61 19.92
N HIS A 432 -10.84 -14.28 20.55
CA HIS A 432 -10.89 -15.67 20.97
C HIS A 432 -10.69 -15.75 22.49
N GLN A 433 -11.04 -16.89 23.09
CA GLN A 433 -11.01 -17.06 24.54
C GLN A 433 -10.36 -18.38 24.93
N VAL A 434 -9.45 -18.34 25.90
CA VAL A 434 -8.84 -19.51 26.52
C VAL A 434 -9.29 -19.59 27.97
N SER A 435 -9.66 -20.79 28.42
CA SER A 435 -9.90 -21.10 29.83
C SER A 435 -8.70 -21.85 30.39
N VAL A 436 -7.99 -21.23 31.33
CA VAL A 436 -6.83 -21.81 32.01
C VAL A 436 -7.31 -22.43 33.32
N GLN A 437 -7.07 -23.72 33.48
CA GLN A 437 -7.43 -24.48 34.69
C GLN A 437 -6.22 -24.63 35.62
N ALA A 438 -6.43 -24.42 36.91
CA ALA A 438 -5.40 -24.70 37.92
C ALA A 438 -5.29 -26.21 38.17
N ASP A 439 -4.08 -26.65 38.49
CA ASP A 439 -3.79 -28.00 38.97
C ASP A 439 -4.32 -28.20 40.39
N LEU A 440 -5.05 -29.29 40.65
CA LEU A 440 -5.64 -29.53 41.97
C LEU A 440 -4.58 -30.00 42.97
N PRO A 441 -4.64 -29.54 44.25
CA PRO A 441 -3.79 -30.09 45.28
C PRO A 441 -4.15 -31.56 45.58
N PRO A 442 -3.21 -32.38 46.04
CA PRO A 442 -3.49 -33.75 46.38
C PRO A 442 -4.41 -33.86 47.61
N GLU A 443 -5.04 -35.00 47.78
CA GLU A 443 -5.80 -35.34 48.98
C GLU A 443 -5.00 -36.33 49.84
N VAL A 444 -4.94 -36.08 51.15
CA VAL A 444 -4.28 -36.98 52.10
C VAL A 444 -5.09 -37.13 53.38
N THR A 445 -5.21 -38.37 53.84
CA THR A 445 -5.92 -38.71 55.08
C THR A 445 -5.09 -39.69 55.90
N LEU A 446 -4.96 -39.38 57.19
CA LEU A 446 -4.38 -40.26 58.18
C LEU A 446 -5.50 -41.10 58.79
N VAL A 447 -5.62 -42.33 58.33
CA VAL A 447 -6.51 -43.34 58.86
C VAL A 447 -5.87 -43.90 60.14
N GLY A 448 -6.49 -43.55 61.25
CA GLY A 448 -6.03 -43.84 62.60
C GLY A 448 -7.20 -43.72 63.58
N PRO A 449 -6.97 -43.77 64.90
CA PRO A 449 -8.03 -43.91 65.89
C PRO A 449 -9.14 -42.86 65.72
N GLU A 450 -10.37 -43.22 66.09
CA GLU A 450 -11.57 -42.35 65.96
C GLU A 450 -11.33 -40.98 66.61
N SER A 451 -10.60 -40.95 67.73
CA SER A 451 -10.15 -39.73 68.38
C SER A 451 -8.84 -39.22 67.79
N ARG A 452 -8.77 -37.90 67.51
CA ARG A 452 -7.53 -37.21 67.12
C ARG A 452 -6.59 -36.92 68.29
N ILE A 453 -7.02 -37.19 69.51
CA ILE A 453 -6.18 -37.15 70.71
C ILE A 453 -6.23 -38.52 71.35
N VAL A 454 -5.09 -39.20 71.41
CA VAL A 454 -4.99 -40.60 71.83
C VAL A 454 -3.99 -40.69 72.97
N ARG A 455 -4.44 -41.17 74.13
CA ARG A 455 -3.60 -41.43 75.30
C ARG A 455 -2.92 -42.79 75.13
N VAL A 456 -1.60 -42.81 75.26
CA VAL A 456 -0.77 -43.99 74.96
C VAL A 456 0.34 -44.15 76.01
N ARG A 457 0.86 -45.36 76.16
CA ARG A 457 1.98 -45.62 77.07
C ARG A 457 3.32 -45.40 76.37
N PRO A 458 4.43 -45.19 77.12
CA PRO A 458 5.77 -45.05 76.55
C PRO A 458 6.24 -46.20 75.65
N GLN A 459 5.68 -47.41 75.82
CA GLN A 459 6.04 -48.61 75.06
C GLN A 459 4.99 -49.01 74.01
N SER A 460 3.92 -48.22 73.83
CA SER A 460 2.84 -48.58 72.93
C SER A 460 3.29 -48.52 71.46
N ARG A 461 2.72 -49.43 70.66
CA ARG A 461 2.85 -49.45 69.19
C ARG A 461 1.51 -49.15 68.54
N ILE A 462 1.51 -48.22 67.59
CA ILE A 462 0.30 -47.78 66.90
C ILE A 462 0.52 -47.93 65.40
N ASN A 463 -0.33 -48.72 64.74
CA ASN A 463 -0.33 -48.82 63.29
C ASN A 463 -1.21 -47.72 62.72
N LEU A 464 -0.62 -46.87 61.90
CA LEU A 464 -1.29 -45.80 61.18
C LEU A 464 -1.35 -46.16 59.71
N GLU A 465 -2.48 -45.92 59.07
CA GLU A 465 -2.63 -46.06 57.63
C GLU A 465 -2.75 -44.66 57.02
N VAL A 466 -1.91 -44.35 56.04
CA VAL A 466 -1.96 -43.10 55.29
C VAL A 466 -2.53 -43.39 53.92
N ARG A 467 -3.60 -42.70 53.56
CA ARG A 467 -4.19 -42.74 52.21
C ARG A 467 -3.96 -41.39 51.55
N ALA A 468 -3.33 -41.39 50.38
CA ALA A 468 -3.14 -40.19 49.59
C ALA A 468 -3.49 -40.45 48.13
N SER A 469 -4.02 -39.44 47.44
CA SER A 469 -4.27 -39.49 46.00
C SER A 469 -4.22 -38.08 45.45
N ASP A 470 -3.61 -37.91 44.28
CA ASP A 470 -3.87 -36.73 43.45
C ASP A 470 -5.02 -37.07 42.49
N PRO A 471 -6.09 -36.25 42.42
CA PRO A 471 -7.17 -36.44 41.45
C PRO A 471 -6.72 -36.32 39.98
N ASP A 472 -5.63 -35.60 39.69
CA ASP A 472 -5.32 -35.14 38.34
C ASP A 472 -4.12 -35.85 37.69
N TYR A 473 -2.90 -35.73 38.26
CA TYR A 473 -1.65 -36.07 37.53
C TYR A 473 -0.69 -37.03 38.24
N GLY A 474 -0.76 -37.11 39.56
CA GLY A 474 -0.04 -38.07 40.40
C GLY A 474 0.77 -37.44 41.52
N LEU A 475 1.22 -38.29 42.44
CA LEU A 475 2.03 -37.88 43.59
C LEU A 475 3.53 -37.98 43.29
N THR A 476 4.32 -37.14 43.94
CA THR A 476 5.79 -37.26 43.97
C THR A 476 6.26 -37.88 45.28
N LYS A 477 5.66 -37.49 46.41
CA LYS A 477 6.14 -37.86 47.74
C LYS A 477 4.99 -37.97 48.74
N LEU A 478 5.11 -38.93 49.65
CA LEU A 478 4.25 -39.11 50.82
C LEU A 478 5.13 -39.26 52.06
N SER A 479 4.91 -38.44 53.08
CA SER A 479 5.65 -38.49 54.34
C SER A 479 4.73 -38.34 55.54
N LEU A 480 5.24 -38.75 56.71
CA LEU A 480 4.62 -38.54 58.00
C LEU A 480 5.49 -37.56 58.79
N ALA A 481 5.02 -36.33 58.95
CA ALA A 481 5.66 -35.31 59.76
C ALA A 481 5.33 -35.54 61.23
N VAL A 482 6.35 -35.59 62.08
CA VAL A 482 6.22 -35.83 63.52
C VAL A 482 6.83 -34.67 64.28
N SER A 483 6.08 -34.04 65.19
CA SER A 483 6.60 -33.06 66.15
C SER A 483 6.45 -33.56 67.59
N ARG A 484 7.38 -33.19 68.47
CA ARG A 484 7.38 -33.55 69.90
C ARG A 484 7.35 -32.27 70.72
N ASN A 485 6.39 -32.12 71.63
CA ASN A 485 6.25 -30.97 72.52
C ASN A 485 6.28 -29.62 71.76
N ASN A 486 5.62 -29.56 70.60
CA ASN A 486 5.58 -28.42 69.67
C ASN A 486 6.94 -28.05 69.03
N ILE A 487 7.95 -28.89 69.16
CA ILE A 487 9.21 -28.77 68.44
C ILE A 487 9.09 -29.66 67.20
N SER A 488 9.17 -29.06 66.01
CA SER A 488 9.20 -29.79 64.75
C SER A 488 10.27 -30.88 64.81
N GLY A 489 9.86 -32.11 64.59
CA GLY A 489 10.73 -33.27 64.68
C GLY A 489 11.18 -33.72 63.29
N ARG A 490 11.00 -35.01 63.01
CA ARG A 490 11.50 -35.68 61.81
C ARG A 490 10.35 -35.98 60.85
N ASP A 491 10.61 -35.77 59.56
CA ASP A 491 9.76 -36.28 58.48
C ASP A 491 10.17 -37.72 58.15
N ILE A 492 9.18 -38.61 58.18
CA ILE A 492 9.36 -40.03 57.90
C ILE A 492 8.86 -40.29 56.48
N PRO A 493 9.74 -40.59 55.51
CA PRO A 493 9.30 -40.87 54.15
C PRO A 493 8.54 -42.20 54.11
N LEU A 494 7.33 -42.19 53.52
CA LEU A 494 6.49 -43.36 53.31
C LEU A 494 6.52 -43.84 51.85
N LEU A 495 6.66 -42.89 50.92
CA LEU A 495 6.68 -43.14 49.48
C LEU A 495 7.44 -41.99 48.79
N ASN A 496 8.23 -42.32 47.78
CA ASN A 496 8.91 -41.35 46.92
C ASN A 496 8.97 -41.92 45.49
N SER A 497 8.50 -41.13 44.52
CA SER A 497 8.46 -41.51 43.10
C SER A 497 9.85 -41.82 42.53
N GLN A 498 10.91 -41.17 43.02
CA GLN A 498 12.28 -41.44 42.59
C GLN A 498 12.74 -42.84 42.98
N ASP A 499 12.32 -43.32 44.15
CA ASP A 499 12.68 -44.65 44.65
C ASP A 499 11.90 -45.75 43.92
N GLU A 500 10.64 -45.48 43.52
CA GLU A 500 9.80 -46.44 42.79
C GLU A 500 10.04 -46.44 41.27
N GLY A 501 10.76 -45.45 40.72
CA GLY A 501 11.14 -45.37 39.31
C GLY A 501 9.97 -45.15 38.34
N GLN A 502 8.78 -44.81 38.85
CA GLN A 502 7.56 -44.54 38.07
C GLN A 502 6.70 -43.45 38.74
N ALA A 503 5.83 -42.82 37.95
CA ALA A 503 4.88 -41.82 38.46
C ALA A 503 3.80 -42.48 39.34
N LEU A 504 3.58 -41.94 40.54
CA LEU A 504 2.66 -42.49 41.54
C LEU A 504 1.23 -42.03 41.25
N ARG A 505 0.58 -42.66 40.27
CA ARG A 505 -0.79 -42.34 39.88
C ARG A 505 -1.82 -43.13 40.66
N GLY A 506 -2.97 -42.51 40.91
CA GLY A 506 -4.07 -43.11 41.66
C GLY A 506 -3.81 -43.20 43.15
N ARG A 507 -4.74 -43.84 43.87
CA ARG A 507 -4.76 -43.88 45.32
C ARG A 507 -3.61 -44.72 45.89
N GLN A 508 -2.77 -44.09 46.69
CA GLN A 508 -1.68 -44.68 47.44
C GLN A 508 -2.12 -44.97 48.87
N VAL A 509 -1.81 -46.17 49.37
CA VAL A 509 -2.07 -46.59 50.74
C VAL A 509 -0.78 -47.12 51.34
N LYS A 510 -0.31 -46.52 52.43
CA LYS A 510 0.89 -46.94 53.14
C LYS A 510 0.60 -47.06 54.63
N THR A 511 1.11 -48.10 55.25
CA THR A 511 0.98 -48.32 56.70
C THR A 511 2.31 -48.01 57.38
N TYR A 512 2.26 -47.30 58.50
CA TYR A 512 3.41 -46.99 59.33
C TYR A 512 3.15 -47.36 60.79
N SER A 513 4.02 -48.18 61.37
CA SER A 513 3.96 -48.54 62.79
C SER A 513 4.77 -47.54 63.62
N VAL A 514 4.09 -46.68 64.36
CA VAL A 514 4.69 -45.81 65.37
C VAL A 514 5.10 -46.68 66.56
N ASP A 515 6.40 -46.71 66.88
CA ASP A 515 6.95 -47.43 68.03
C ASP A 515 7.54 -46.40 69.02
N LEU A 516 6.76 -46.08 70.07
CA LEU A 516 7.12 -45.05 71.03
C LEU A 516 8.34 -45.45 71.88
N ALA A 517 8.60 -46.75 72.05
CA ALA A 517 9.80 -47.23 72.73
C ALA A 517 11.05 -46.87 71.92
N ARG A 518 11.00 -47.03 70.58
CA ARG A 518 12.10 -46.63 69.67
C ARG A 518 12.29 -45.12 69.61
N TRP A 519 11.24 -44.34 69.88
CA TRP A 519 11.33 -42.88 69.94
C TRP A 519 11.79 -42.36 71.30
N HIS A 520 12.07 -43.27 72.25
CA HIS A 520 12.43 -42.93 73.63
C HIS A 520 11.42 -41.99 74.28
N ALA A 521 10.13 -42.27 74.08
CA ALA A 521 9.04 -41.49 74.63
C ALA A 521 9.03 -41.53 76.17
N THR A 522 8.82 -40.38 76.79
CA THR A 522 8.69 -40.22 78.25
C THR A 522 7.30 -39.76 78.61
N VAL A 523 6.84 -40.10 79.82
CA VAL A 523 5.54 -39.63 80.34
C VAL A 523 5.50 -38.10 80.31
N GLY A 524 4.41 -37.54 79.79
CA GLY A 524 4.23 -36.11 79.57
C GLY A 524 4.59 -35.63 78.16
N ASP A 525 5.20 -36.47 77.33
CA ASP A 525 5.43 -36.13 75.93
C ASP A 525 4.12 -36.01 75.15
N ARG A 526 4.09 -35.02 74.26
CA ARG A 526 3.05 -34.83 73.25
C ARG A 526 3.64 -34.99 71.86
N TYR A 527 3.25 -36.03 71.14
CA TYR A 527 3.60 -36.21 69.73
C TYR A 527 2.44 -35.73 68.86
N GLN A 528 2.71 -34.91 67.85
CA GLN A 528 1.72 -34.54 66.84
C GLN A 528 2.19 -35.06 65.48
N LEU A 529 1.33 -35.83 64.83
CA LEU A 529 1.60 -36.49 63.56
C LEU A 529 0.67 -35.95 62.48
N ARG A 530 1.22 -35.64 61.31
CA ARG A 530 0.48 -35.25 60.11
C ARG A 530 1.02 -36.00 58.91
N ALA A 531 0.14 -36.56 58.10
CA ALA A 531 0.54 -37.07 56.80
C ALA A 531 0.61 -35.90 55.82
N ILE A 532 1.68 -35.84 55.03
CA ILE A 532 1.93 -34.81 54.03
C ILE A 532 2.06 -35.49 52.67
N ALA A 533 1.25 -35.06 51.71
CA ALA A 533 1.34 -35.48 50.31
C ALA A 533 1.77 -34.31 49.44
N GLU A 534 2.72 -34.58 48.54
CA GLU A 534 3.22 -33.64 47.53
C GLU A 534 2.91 -34.22 46.14
N ASP A 535 2.28 -33.43 45.27
CA ASP A 535 1.99 -33.83 43.88
C ASP A 535 3.24 -33.76 42.98
N ASN A 536 3.07 -33.96 41.67
CA ASN A 536 4.14 -33.86 40.68
C ASN A 536 4.14 -32.54 39.88
N ARG A 537 3.51 -31.50 40.40
CA ARG A 537 3.43 -30.20 39.74
C ARG A 537 4.81 -29.54 39.62
N HIS A 538 5.01 -28.88 38.49
CA HIS A 538 6.19 -28.06 38.21
C HIS A 538 5.77 -26.61 37.96
N GLU A 539 6.64 -25.67 38.29
CA GLU A 539 6.45 -24.24 38.04
C GLU A 539 6.39 -23.97 36.52
N PRO A 540 5.33 -23.32 36.00
CA PRO A 540 5.15 -23.10 34.56
C PRO A 540 6.30 -22.40 33.82
N LEU A 541 6.98 -21.45 34.46
CA LEU A 541 8.03 -20.63 33.84
C LEU A 541 9.41 -21.28 33.88
N THR A 542 9.80 -21.79 35.05
CA THR A 542 11.15 -22.34 35.28
C THR A 542 11.21 -23.83 34.97
N GLY A 543 10.09 -24.54 35.05
CA GLY A 543 10.05 -26.01 34.95
C GLY A 543 10.63 -26.71 36.18
N GLU A 544 10.93 -25.98 37.25
CA GLU A 544 11.39 -26.55 38.51
C GLU A 544 10.24 -27.21 39.26
N PRO A 545 10.50 -28.28 40.06
CA PRO A 545 9.47 -28.87 40.90
C PRO A 545 8.87 -27.82 41.85
N ALA A 546 7.55 -27.65 41.78
CA ALA A 546 6.78 -26.74 42.65
C ALA A 546 5.48 -27.44 43.03
N PRO A 547 5.59 -28.52 43.82
CA PRO A 547 4.47 -29.40 44.08
C PRO A 547 3.41 -28.68 44.93
N ASN A 548 2.13 -28.96 44.67
CA ASN A 548 1.11 -28.64 45.66
C ASN A 548 1.25 -29.62 46.83
N THR A 549 1.05 -29.09 48.04
CA THR A 549 1.14 -29.88 49.27
C THR A 549 -0.21 -29.91 49.96
N ALA A 550 -0.60 -31.09 50.45
CA ALA A 550 -1.72 -31.25 51.35
C ALA A 550 -1.29 -31.94 52.65
N GLU A 551 -1.92 -31.53 53.74
CA GLU A 551 -1.71 -32.12 55.07
C GLU A 551 -3.00 -32.76 55.58
N SER A 552 -2.86 -33.91 56.25
CA SER A 552 -3.97 -34.52 56.95
C SER A 552 -4.32 -33.75 58.22
N GLU A 553 -5.48 -34.04 58.79
CA GLU A 553 -5.75 -33.72 60.19
C GLU A 553 -4.63 -34.27 61.10
N ALA A 554 -4.30 -33.50 62.13
CA ALA A 554 -3.24 -33.87 63.05
C ALA A 554 -3.72 -34.89 64.07
N LEU A 555 -2.98 -36.00 64.21
CA LEU A 555 -3.15 -36.98 65.29
C LEU A 555 -2.20 -36.63 66.43
N VAL A 556 -2.74 -36.45 67.63
CA VAL A 556 -1.97 -36.14 68.84
C VAL A 556 -1.90 -37.37 69.72
N LEU A 557 -0.69 -37.83 70.02
CA LEU A 557 -0.42 -38.89 70.98
C LEU A 557 0.05 -38.25 72.30
N LEU A 558 -0.70 -38.47 73.37
CA LEU A 558 -0.34 -38.02 74.72
C LEU A 558 0.24 -39.21 75.49
N VAL A 559 1.51 -39.12 75.87
CA VAL A 559 2.19 -40.19 76.59
C VAL A 559 1.86 -40.09 78.07
N VAL A 560 1.05 -41.04 78.56
CA VAL A 560 0.50 -41.02 79.91
C VAL A 560 1.17 -42.05 80.83
N GLY A 561 1.11 -41.80 82.13
CA GLY A 561 1.66 -42.67 83.16
C GLY A 561 0.82 -43.94 83.39
N PRO A 562 1.31 -44.87 84.24
CA PRO A 562 0.58 -46.08 84.62
C PRO A 562 -0.79 -45.80 85.26
N ASP A 563 -0.94 -44.67 85.94
CA ASP A 563 -2.14 -44.28 86.70
C ASP A 563 -3.30 -43.77 85.83
N GLU A 564 -3.05 -43.48 84.55
CA GLU A 564 -4.06 -43.04 83.60
C GLU A 564 -4.36 -44.14 82.57
N SER A 565 -5.64 -44.28 82.20
CA SER A 565 -6.07 -45.28 81.20
C SER A 565 -5.68 -44.83 79.79
N PRO A 566 -4.90 -45.63 79.03
CA PRO A 566 -4.64 -45.35 77.63
C PRO A 566 -5.89 -45.65 76.79
N ASP A 567 -6.07 -44.92 75.69
CA ASP A 567 -7.18 -45.12 74.75
C ASP A 567 -6.93 -46.34 73.83
N VAL A 568 -5.67 -46.74 73.69
CA VAL A 568 -5.24 -47.92 72.92
C VAL A 568 -4.59 -48.92 73.89
N PRO A 569 -5.12 -50.15 74.01
CA PRO A 569 -4.49 -51.20 74.81
C PRO A 569 -3.10 -51.53 74.25
N ASP A 570 -2.14 -51.84 75.12
CA ASP A 570 -0.85 -52.36 74.67
C ASP A 570 -1.06 -53.65 73.86
N ALA A 571 -0.33 -53.79 72.75
CA ALA A 571 -0.38 -55.02 71.96
C ALA A 571 -0.03 -56.23 72.85
N PRO A 572 -0.77 -57.35 72.75
CA PRO A 572 -0.42 -58.54 73.52
C PRO A 572 0.99 -59.03 73.12
N PRO A 573 1.77 -59.59 74.07
CA PRO A 573 3.08 -60.17 73.76
C PRO A 573 2.92 -61.29 72.71
N PRO A 574 3.94 -61.58 71.89
CA PRO A 574 3.85 -62.60 70.85
C PRO A 574 3.44 -63.94 71.48
N ALA A 575 2.38 -64.52 70.94
CA ALA A 575 1.86 -65.81 71.37
C ALA A 575 2.94 -66.88 71.14
N ASN A 576 3.29 -67.60 72.21
CA ASN A 576 4.07 -68.83 72.11
C ASN A 576 3.24 -69.88 71.37
N ASP A 577 3.84 -70.45 70.32
CA ASP A 577 3.31 -71.60 69.59
C ASP A 577 3.06 -72.78 70.53
N ALA A 578 1.80 -73.21 70.62
CA ALA A 578 1.43 -74.52 71.12
C ALA A 578 0.44 -75.16 70.13
N ALA A 579 0.91 -76.26 69.57
CA ALA A 579 0.31 -77.05 68.51
C ALA A 579 -1.09 -77.58 68.83
N SER A 580 -1.94 -77.66 67.81
CA SER A 580 -2.97 -78.70 67.71
C SER A 580 -3.08 -79.17 66.25
N ASP A 581 -2.84 -80.46 66.09
CA ASP A 581 -2.81 -81.25 64.85
C ASP A 581 -4.22 -81.42 64.24
N PRO A 582 -4.34 -81.71 62.92
CA PRO A 582 -5.62 -81.78 62.21
C PRO A 582 -6.15 -83.22 62.10
N ALA A 583 -7.48 -83.37 62.24
CA ALA A 583 -8.17 -84.61 61.93
C ALA A 583 -8.72 -84.59 60.49
N LYS A 584 -8.37 -85.65 59.75
CA LYS A 584 -8.76 -85.98 58.37
C LYS A 584 -10.26 -86.23 58.19
N GLY A 585 -10.74 -85.92 56.98
CA GLY A 585 -11.97 -86.46 56.40
C GLY A 585 -12.03 -86.23 54.88
N THR A 586 -11.60 -87.23 54.11
CA THR A 586 -11.67 -87.42 52.64
C THR A 586 -13.07 -87.16 52.05
N ALA A 587 -13.20 -86.32 51.02
CA ALA A 587 -13.22 -86.61 49.58
C ALA A 587 -14.45 -87.43 49.09
N ASP A 588 -15.34 -86.79 48.33
CA ASP A 588 -15.73 -87.31 47.00
C ASP A 588 -16.31 -86.21 46.07
N ASN A 589 -15.90 -86.28 44.81
CA ASN A 589 -16.37 -85.50 43.65
C ASN A 589 -17.51 -86.34 43.00
N THR A 590 -18.57 -85.83 42.36
CA THR A 590 -18.56 -85.27 40.99
C THR A 590 -20.02 -85.00 40.56
N ALA A 591 -20.19 -83.96 39.71
CA ALA A 591 -21.20 -83.81 38.64
C ALA A 591 -22.59 -83.25 39.09
N VAL A 592 -23.29 -82.31 38.43
CA VAL A 592 -23.35 -81.70 37.09
C VAL A 592 -24.05 -80.32 37.28
N GLY A 593 -23.59 -79.21 36.71
CA GLY A 593 -24.20 -78.57 35.51
C GLY A 593 -25.35 -77.57 35.78
N GLN A 594 -25.03 -76.29 35.55
CA GLN A 594 -25.79 -75.03 35.38
C GLN A 594 -27.14 -75.09 34.58
N PRO A 595 -27.90 -73.99 34.33
CA PRO A 595 -27.98 -72.63 34.92
C PRO A 595 -29.42 -72.13 35.25
N GLY A 596 -29.53 -70.94 35.87
CA GLY A 596 -30.56 -69.96 35.49
C GLY A 596 -31.30 -69.26 36.65
N ASN A 597 -31.04 -67.96 36.80
CA ASN A 597 -31.83 -66.95 37.55
C ASN A 597 -33.34 -67.04 37.21
N PRO A 598 -34.30 -66.51 38.03
CA PRO A 598 -34.24 -65.13 38.53
C PRO A 598 -34.99 -64.83 39.86
N ALA A 599 -35.02 -63.53 40.15
CA ALA A 599 -36.09 -62.78 40.83
C ALA A 599 -35.92 -62.47 42.32
N THR A 600 -35.74 -61.17 42.54
CA THR A 600 -35.76 -60.40 43.77
C THR A 600 -37.18 -59.92 44.05
N GLU A 601 -37.72 -60.26 45.21
CA GLU A 601 -38.80 -59.59 45.96
C GLU A 601 -38.44 -59.83 47.45
N GLY A 602 -38.58 -58.94 48.42
CA GLY A 602 -39.12 -57.59 48.50
C GLY A 602 -39.16 -57.17 49.98
N GLY A 603 -39.47 -55.90 50.23
CA GLY A 603 -39.99 -55.36 51.49
C GLY A 603 -38.96 -54.98 52.56
N SER A 604 -39.14 -53.94 53.38
CA SER A 604 -40.19 -52.92 53.50
C SER A 604 -39.87 -52.11 54.77
N SER A 605 -39.96 -50.78 54.72
CA SER A 605 -40.49 -49.96 55.83
C SER A 605 -40.59 -48.47 55.45
N GLU A 606 -41.83 -48.06 55.17
CA GLU A 606 -42.43 -46.71 55.28
C GLU A 606 -42.42 -46.18 56.76
N PRO A 607 -42.98 -44.98 57.15
CA PRO A 607 -43.91 -44.08 56.40
C PRO A 607 -43.78 -42.52 56.57
N ARG A 608 -44.41 -41.81 55.60
CA ARG A 608 -45.35 -40.64 55.66
C ARG A 608 -44.86 -39.28 56.22
N THR A 609 -45.18 -38.12 55.64
CA THR A 609 -46.53 -37.61 55.24
C THR A 609 -46.52 -36.60 54.07
N ALA A 610 -47.63 -36.62 53.32
CA ALA A 610 -48.07 -35.87 52.12
C ALA A 610 -48.60 -34.43 52.44
N PRO A 611 -49.32 -33.66 51.57
CA PRO A 611 -49.85 -33.99 50.23
C PRO A 611 -49.91 -32.89 49.12
N ASP A 612 -50.29 -33.39 47.92
CA ASP A 612 -51.14 -32.82 46.84
C ASP A 612 -50.73 -31.55 46.07
N ASP A 613 -50.98 -31.39 44.75
CA ASP A 613 -51.86 -32.13 43.85
C ASP A 613 -51.44 -32.02 42.37
N SER A 614 -51.97 -32.98 41.63
CA SER A 614 -51.93 -33.38 40.21
C SER A 614 -52.08 -32.34 39.08
N ALA A 615 -51.49 -32.65 37.91
CA ALA A 615 -52.22 -32.86 36.64
C ALA A 615 -51.29 -33.30 35.48
N GLN A 616 -51.84 -34.18 34.64
CA GLN A 616 -51.20 -35.05 33.65
C GLN A 616 -51.04 -34.46 32.23
N SER A 617 -49.96 -34.89 31.60
CA SER A 617 -49.81 -35.46 30.24
C SER A 617 -50.76 -35.08 29.08
N ALA A 618 -50.15 -34.67 27.96
CA ALA A 618 -50.51 -35.15 26.60
C ALA A 618 -49.33 -34.94 25.60
N PRO A 619 -49.16 -35.80 24.57
CA PRO A 619 -48.09 -35.72 23.57
C PRO A 619 -48.55 -35.29 22.15
N GLN A 620 -47.61 -34.66 21.42
CA GLN A 620 -47.20 -34.81 20.00
C GLN A 620 -48.23 -35.01 18.85
N ALA A 621 -48.24 -34.08 17.87
CA ALA A 621 -48.18 -34.34 16.41
C ALA A 621 -48.32 -33.03 15.56
N ASP A 622 -47.54 -32.96 14.46
CA ASP A 622 -47.64 -32.07 13.26
C ASP A 622 -49.02 -32.12 12.56
N PRO A 623 -49.46 -31.22 11.61
CA PRO A 623 -48.67 -30.72 10.45
C PRO A 623 -49.05 -29.35 9.78
N LYS A 624 -48.19 -28.94 8.81
CA LYS A 624 -48.35 -28.20 7.51
C LYS A 624 -49.51 -27.20 7.20
N GLU A 625 -49.08 -26.11 6.54
CA GLU A 625 -49.73 -25.10 5.64
C GLU A 625 -51.11 -25.36 5.00
N PRO A 626 -51.90 -24.29 4.71
CA PRO A 626 -52.01 -23.80 3.32
C PRO A 626 -52.18 -22.28 3.12
N ALA A 627 -52.22 -21.89 1.84
CA ALA A 627 -52.15 -20.55 1.25
C ALA A 627 -53.49 -19.78 1.07
N ALA A 628 -53.34 -18.47 0.87
CA ALA A 628 -54.11 -17.51 0.04
C ALA A 628 -55.64 -17.28 0.25
N GLY A 629 -56.04 -15.99 0.39
CA GLY A 629 -57.43 -15.53 0.24
C GLY A 629 -57.64 -14.04 0.56
N GLN A 630 -58.43 -13.34 -0.26
CA GLN A 630 -58.59 -11.89 -0.39
C GLN A 630 -59.57 -11.18 0.58
N GLN A 631 -59.39 -9.84 0.64
CA GLN A 631 -60.40 -8.74 0.57
C GLN A 631 -61.05 -8.07 1.80
N ALA A 632 -61.13 -6.73 1.65
CA ALA A 632 -62.10 -5.74 2.20
C ALA A 632 -61.93 -5.32 3.68
N SER A 633 -62.12 -4.08 4.15
CA SER A 633 -62.60 -2.79 3.60
C SER A 633 -62.56 -1.73 4.73
N GLY A 634 -62.63 -0.44 4.41
CA GLY A 634 -63.01 0.65 5.35
C GLY A 634 -62.13 1.91 5.19
N ALA A 635 -62.44 2.87 4.31
CA ALA A 635 -63.46 3.93 4.42
C ALA A 635 -63.06 5.12 5.33
N GLY A 636 -62.95 6.32 4.72
CA GLY A 636 -62.87 7.62 5.41
C GLY A 636 -62.42 8.76 4.48
N GLY A 637 -63.38 9.47 3.87
CA GLY A 637 -63.18 10.77 3.19
C GLY A 637 -62.89 11.90 4.19
N ASP A 638 -62.30 13.04 3.81
CA ASP A 638 -62.88 14.16 3.05
C ASP A 638 -61.77 14.94 2.31
N ARG A 639 -61.87 15.21 1.00
CA ARG A 639 -62.49 16.40 0.36
C ARG A 639 -62.00 17.78 0.84
N SER A 640 -61.09 18.38 0.06
CA SER A 640 -61.32 19.69 -0.58
C SER A 640 -60.15 20.09 -1.51
N SER A 641 -60.42 20.04 -2.81
CA SER A 641 -59.77 20.87 -3.86
C SER A 641 -60.69 22.10 -4.09
N PRO A 642 -60.51 22.99 -5.09
CA PRO A 642 -59.39 23.23 -6.03
C PRO A 642 -59.08 24.73 -6.26
N SER A 643 -58.09 25.05 -7.11
CA SER A 643 -58.04 26.15 -8.12
C SER A 643 -56.55 26.43 -8.43
N SER A 644 -56.00 26.06 -9.58
CA SER A 644 -56.14 26.63 -10.95
C SER A 644 -54.79 27.24 -11.38
N ASP A 645 -54.13 26.52 -12.29
CA ASP A 645 -53.25 26.87 -13.43
C ASP A 645 -53.25 28.35 -13.92
N PRO A 646 -52.40 28.81 -14.88
CA PRO A 646 -51.15 28.29 -15.47
C PRO A 646 -50.00 29.34 -15.57
N GLY A 647 -48.81 28.95 -16.02
CA GLY A 647 -47.81 29.92 -16.50
C GLY A 647 -46.51 29.34 -17.05
N GLN A 648 -46.36 29.39 -18.38
CA GLN A 648 -45.16 29.11 -19.18
C GLN A 648 -43.98 30.09 -18.93
N SER A 649 -42.81 29.67 -19.44
CA SER A 649 -41.63 30.43 -19.89
C SER A 649 -40.40 30.45 -18.98
N GLY A 650 -39.26 30.02 -19.54
CA GLY A 650 -37.93 30.00 -18.94
C GLY A 650 -37.07 28.87 -19.49
#